data_AF-A0AAE0VMM6-F1
#
_entry.id   AF-A0AAE0VMM6-F1
#
_cell.length_a   1.000
_cell.length_b   1.000
_cell.length_c   1.000
_cell.angle_alpha   90.00
_cell.angle_beta   90.00
_cell.angle_gamma   90.00
#
_symmetry.space_group_name_H-M   'P 1'
#
loop_
_entity.id
_entity.type
_entity.pdbx_description
1 polymer ?
#
loop_
_entity_poly.entity_id
_entity_poly.type
_entity_poly.pdbx_seq_one_letter_code
_entity_poly.pdbx_strand_id
1 'polypeptide(L)'
;METYELPQASRIAEDVDAAFMFITIVSTIIFIGTTVISVYFAWKYRQQNNKAKFTTSLDGNPTLEIVWTAIPVILLVIVFFWGFRSFLDGKITPPNAMEIKVTGKKWFWTFDYPNGANSVNELIIPEGQPIKALLSSTDVIHSFYIPAFRTKMDAIPNRYTILNFTPTMKGTFDVFCAEYCGTSHSEMLGKVKVVSNSEYAAWVESANEGGNLPPAELGEKLYKEKACVTCHSIDGTTSTGPSWKGLFGSQRQFLDGSNAVADEDYLKTSIVNPNEKVLSGFQSVMPSYSATTAAFILGFSSIFTGLNFIVTIHKLRAPGMTWFKMPLFIWGMYATAIIQVLATPVIGITLFLLIIERILGIGIFDPAMGGDPVLYQHFFWFYSHPAVYIMILPGMAITSDLIGTFSQKRIFGYKMIAFSSIGLAFVSFLVWGHHMFTSGQSELASLIFSALTFLVGIPSGIKVFNWVATMYKGNVRMDSPMLYAHMFLSLFTIGGLTGIYLPVLSVDIHLHDTYFIVAHFHYVMMGSTMIAFFGGIHYWWSKMFGRMYNEFLAKISAVLIFVGFNVTFFPQFIMGMHGMPRRYYTYLEQYQSMHVLSTIGSWILLVGFLLMAGYLIHSLIKGSPAPPNPWRGLTLEWTTQSPILHENFLKQPEALWGPYDYDRVMMDEFGNATFNPNPEPRHDEVKTKKDTSKTYRQRLIEENEKNTSE
;
A
#
# COMPACT_ATOMS: atom_id res chain seq x y z
N MET A 1 14.55 -8.36 29.64
CA MET A 1 14.10 -7.80 28.35
C MET A 1 15.27 -7.03 27.80
N GLU A 2 16.12 -7.71 27.02
CA GLU A 2 17.07 -6.99 26.16
C GLU A 2 16.24 -6.10 25.24
N THR A 3 16.65 -4.84 25.12
CA THR A 3 15.93 -3.83 24.33
C THR A 3 15.86 -4.27 22.88
N TYR A 4 14.65 -4.36 22.35
CA TYR A 4 14.32 -4.73 20.97
C TYR A 4 14.80 -3.69 19.94
N GLU A 5 15.76 -2.83 20.29
CA GLU A 5 16.23 -1.70 19.49
C GLU A 5 17.42 -2.12 18.61
N LEU A 6 17.38 -1.73 17.34
CA LEU A 6 18.49 -1.97 16.41
C LEU A 6 19.67 -1.04 16.75
N PRO A 7 20.91 -1.56 16.79
CA PRO A 7 22.09 -0.72 16.97
C PRO A 7 22.28 0.23 15.78
N GLN A 8 22.83 1.42 16.05
CA GLN A 8 23.22 2.42 15.06
C GLN A 8 24.66 2.18 14.60
N ALA A 9 24.86 1.16 13.78
CA ALA A 9 26.20 0.64 13.46
C ALA A 9 26.81 1.18 12.15
N SER A 10 26.22 2.22 11.57
CA SER A 10 26.78 2.94 10.42
C SER A 10 26.73 4.45 10.59
N ARG A 11 27.55 5.17 9.81
CA ARG A 11 27.58 6.65 9.80
C ARG A 11 26.21 7.30 9.55
N ILE A 12 25.32 6.67 8.77
CA ILE A 12 24.02 7.26 8.41
C ILE A 12 22.89 6.83 9.36
N ALA A 13 23.11 5.80 10.19
CA ALA A 13 22.04 5.20 10.98
C ALA A 13 21.40 6.21 11.96
N GLU A 14 22.22 7.03 12.62
CA GLU A 14 21.75 8.05 13.57
C GLU A 14 20.86 9.11 12.88
N ASP A 15 21.26 9.60 11.71
CA ASP A 15 20.51 10.63 10.97
C ASP A 15 19.19 10.07 10.41
N VAL A 16 19.20 8.83 9.91
CA VAL A 16 17.97 8.13 9.48
C VAL A 16 17.01 7.93 10.65
N ASP A 17 17.51 7.50 11.82
CA ASP A 17 16.70 7.33 13.02
C ASP A 17 16.15 8.67 13.53
N ALA A 18 16.93 9.74 13.47
CA ALA A 18 16.49 11.09 13.84
C ALA A 18 15.36 11.59 12.92
N ALA A 19 15.48 11.39 11.60
CA ALA A 19 14.42 11.72 10.64
C ALA A 19 13.16 10.88 10.90
N PHE A 20 13.32 9.57 11.12
CA PHE A 20 12.21 8.68 11.46
C PHE A 20 11.49 9.13 12.75
N MET A 21 12.24 9.47 13.80
CA MET A 21 11.67 9.91 15.08
C MET A 21 10.98 11.27 14.96
N PHE A 22 11.53 12.20 14.20
CA PHE A 22 10.87 13.48 13.92
C PHE A 22 9.51 13.27 13.24
N ILE A 23 9.47 12.44 12.18
CA ILE A 23 8.22 12.12 11.48
C ILE A 23 7.23 11.43 12.43
N THR A 24 7.71 10.55 13.31
CA THR A 24 6.90 9.84 14.30
C THR A 24 6.25 10.78 15.30
N ILE A 25 7.00 11.72 15.86
CA ILE A 25 6.49 12.70 16.82
C ILE A 25 5.44 13.60 16.15
N VAL A 26 5.75 14.17 14.99
CA VAL A 26 4.85 15.05 14.25
C VAL A 26 3.58 14.31 13.84
N SER A 27 3.71 13.10 13.29
CA SER A 27 2.58 12.26 12.90
C SER A 27 1.71 11.90 14.10
N THR A 28 2.31 11.57 15.25
CA THR A 28 1.57 11.25 16.47
C THR A 28 0.77 12.46 16.97
N ILE A 29 1.36 13.66 16.95
CA ILE A 29 0.65 14.90 17.31
C ILE A 29 -0.53 15.16 16.37
N ILE A 30 -0.33 15.03 15.05
CA ILE A 30 -1.40 15.21 14.06
C ILE A 30 -2.51 14.18 14.27
N PHE A 31 -2.16 12.90 14.43
CA PHE A 31 -3.12 11.82 14.64
C PHE A 31 -3.94 12.00 15.92
N ILE A 32 -3.27 12.31 17.05
CA ILE A 32 -3.95 12.56 18.32
C ILE A 32 -4.86 13.78 18.18
N GLY A 33 -4.38 14.87 17.57
CA GLY A 33 -5.15 16.08 17.35
C GLY A 33 -6.41 15.82 16.52
N THR A 34 -6.28 15.18 15.35
CA THR A 34 -7.43 14.88 14.47
C THR A 34 -8.40 13.91 15.12
N THR A 35 -7.91 12.86 15.77
CA THR A 35 -8.74 11.85 16.44
C THR A 35 -9.50 12.44 17.63
N VAL A 36 -8.81 13.20 18.51
CA VAL A 36 -9.45 13.84 19.66
C VAL A 36 -10.51 14.83 19.21
N ILE A 37 -10.24 15.65 18.18
CA ILE A 37 -11.23 16.59 17.64
C ILE A 37 -12.42 15.83 17.04
N SER A 38 -12.18 14.78 16.27
CA SER A 38 -13.24 13.95 15.67
C SER A 38 -14.12 13.32 16.74
N VAL A 39 -13.53 12.68 17.75
CA VAL A 39 -14.26 12.05 18.86
C VAL A 39 -15.00 13.11 19.69
N TYR A 40 -14.36 14.25 19.96
CA TYR A 40 -15.00 15.36 20.66
C TYR A 40 -16.22 15.90 19.91
N PHE A 41 -16.13 16.08 18.59
CA PHE A 41 -17.26 16.51 17.78
C PHE A 41 -18.37 15.46 17.74
N ALA A 42 -18.03 14.18 17.57
CA ALA A 42 -18.99 13.09 17.64
C ALA A 42 -19.72 13.06 18.99
N TRP A 43 -19.02 13.27 20.11
CA TRP A 43 -19.61 13.30 21.44
C TRP A 43 -20.43 14.56 21.71
N LYS A 44 -19.89 15.74 21.42
CA LYS A 44 -20.50 17.05 21.70
C LYS A 44 -21.73 17.30 20.84
N TYR A 45 -21.66 16.93 19.57
CA TYR A 45 -22.72 17.12 18.59
C TYR A 45 -23.55 15.85 18.35
N ARG A 46 -23.47 14.87 19.26
CA ARG A 46 -24.28 13.65 19.18
C ARG A 46 -25.77 13.98 19.17
N GLN A 47 -26.53 13.25 18.37
CA GLN A 47 -27.98 13.37 18.33
C GLN A 47 -28.58 13.01 19.69
N GLN A 48 -29.50 13.84 20.17
CA GLN A 48 -30.28 13.60 21.38
C GLN A 48 -31.75 13.33 21.02
N ASN A 49 -32.35 12.33 21.67
CA ASN A 49 -33.78 12.01 21.58
C ASN A 49 -34.31 11.69 20.15
N ASN A 50 -33.46 11.19 19.24
CA ASN A 50 -33.80 10.84 17.84
C ASN A 50 -34.44 11.97 16.99
N LYS A 51 -34.45 13.21 17.49
CA LYS A 51 -34.99 14.35 16.76
C LYS A 51 -34.02 14.77 15.65
N ALA A 52 -34.55 14.95 14.44
CA ALA A 52 -33.78 15.52 13.34
C ALA A 52 -33.51 17.00 13.65
N LYS A 53 -32.24 17.40 13.65
CA LYS A 53 -31.85 18.80 13.76
C LYS A 53 -30.92 19.13 12.60
N PHE A 54 -31.44 19.80 11.60
CA PHE A 54 -30.68 20.24 10.44
C PHE A 54 -30.03 21.58 10.76
N THR A 55 -28.71 21.64 10.64
CA THR A 55 -27.95 22.84 10.97
C THR A 55 -27.56 23.59 9.72
N THR A 56 -27.59 24.91 9.76
CA THR A 56 -27.04 25.74 8.69
C THR A 56 -25.55 25.50 8.51
N SER A 57 -25.15 25.27 7.26
CA SER A 57 -23.78 24.95 6.91
C SER A 57 -22.95 26.21 6.63
N LEU A 58 -21.69 26.17 7.04
CA LEU A 58 -20.64 26.99 6.44
C LEU A 58 -20.17 26.25 5.19
N ASP A 59 -20.29 26.86 4.01
CA ASP A 59 -19.89 26.27 2.71
C ASP A 59 -18.36 26.11 2.51
N GLY A 60 -17.59 26.27 3.59
CA GLY A 60 -16.13 26.32 3.61
C GLY A 60 -15.63 27.52 4.39
N ASN A 61 -14.32 27.58 4.64
CA ASN A 61 -13.65 28.76 5.16
C ASN A 61 -12.27 28.83 4.50
N PRO A 62 -12.07 29.70 3.49
CA PRO A 62 -10.81 29.77 2.75
C PRO A 62 -9.59 29.96 3.65
N THR A 63 -9.71 30.70 4.74
CA THR A 63 -8.61 30.90 5.69
C THR A 63 -8.25 29.60 6.40
N LEU A 64 -9.23 28.84 6.91
CA LEU A 64 -8.97 27.54 7.52
C LEU A 64 -8.42 26.56 6.49
N GLU A 65 -8.98 26.57 5.29
CA GLU A 65 -8.53 25.72 4.18
C GLU A 65 -7.09 25.99 3.78
N ILE A 66 -6.67 27.26 3.74
CA ILE A 66 -5.28 27.64 3.50
C ILE A 66 -4.39 27.23 4.67
N VAL A 67 -4.77 27.53 5.91
CA VAL A 67 -3.94 27.27 7.09
C VAL A 67 -3.64 25.78 7.27
N TRP A 68 -4.67 24.91 7.23
CA TRP A 68 -4.46 23.47 7.40
C TRP A 68 -3.85 22.79 6.17
N THR A 69 -3.73 23.49 5.04
CA THR A 69 -3.02 22.99 3.86
C THR A 69 -1.55 23.44 3.89
N ALA A 70 -1.30 24.71 4.23
CA ALA A 70 0.04 25.30 4.27
C ALA A 70 0.92 24.66 5.35
N ILE A 71 0.38 24.40 6.56
CA ILE A 71 1.15 23.82 7.66
C ILE A 71 1.70 22.43 7.29
N PRO A 72 0.88 21.44 6.85
CA PRO A 72 1.41 20.17 6.38
C PRO A 72 2.38 20.32 5.22
N VAL A 73 2.11 21.18 4.23
CA VAL A 73 3.02 21.40 3.09
C VAL A 73 4.41 21.83 3.55
N ILE A 74 4.50 22.78 4.49
CA ILE A 74 5.78 23.23 5.04
C ILE A 74 6.51 22.07 5.73
N LEU A 75 5.79 21.27 6.52
CA LEU A 75 6.37 20.10 7.19
C LEU A 75 6.88 19.04 6.20
N LEU A 76 6.12 18.76 5.14
CA LEU A 76 6.53 17.82 4.08
C LEU A 76 7.78 18.33 3.35
N VAL A 77 7.88 19.64 3.09
CA VAL A 77 9.07 20.25 2.47
C VAL A 77 10.31 20.10 3.37
N ILE A 78 10.18 20.34 4.67
CA ILE A 78 11.29 20.17 5.64
C ILE A 78 11.79 18.73 5.62
N VAL A 79 10.87 17.77 5.75
CA VAL A 79 11.18 16.34 5.79
C VAL A 79 11.77 15.85 4.47
N PHE A 80 11.27 16.33 3.33
CA PHE A 80 11.82 16.05 2.01
C PHE A 80 13.29 16.45 1.89
N PHE A 81 13.63 17.70 2.24
CA PHE A 81 15.01 18.18 2.11
C PHE A 81 15.96 17.49 3.08
N TRP A 82 15.50 17.17 4.30
CA TRP A 82 16.29 16.38 5.25
C TRP A 82 16.56 14.98 4.70
N GLY A 83 15.51 14.25 4.30
CA GLY A 83 15.65 12.91 3.76
C GLY A 83 16.51 12.84 2.52
N PHE A 84 16.39 13.82 1.61
CA PHE A 84 17.20 13.88 0.40
C PHE A 84 18.67 14.16 0.69
N ARG A 85 18.98 15.08 1.62
CA ARG A 85 20.36 15.32 2.06
C ARG A 85 20.99 14.07 2.64
N SER A 86 20.30 13.41 3.56
CA SER A 86 20.72 12.16 4.18
C SER A 86 20.96 11.06 3.15
N PHE A 87 20.06 10.95 2.16
CA PHE A 87 20.20 10.02 1.04
C PHE A 87 21.45 10.28 0.21
N LEU A 88 21.73 11.54 -0.16
CA LEU A 88 22.95 11.89 -0.90
C LEU A 88 24.21 11.58 -0.10
N ASP A 89 24.21 11.87 1.20
CA ASP A 89 25.32 11.54 2.08
C ASP A 89 25.60 10.03 2.11
N GLY A 90 24.56 9.20 2.01
CA GLY A 90 24.69 7.73 1.87
C GLY A 90 25.09 7.26 0.47
N LYS A 91 24.90 8.07 -0.57
CA LYS A 91 25.20 7.71 -1.97
C LYS A 91 26.61 8.07 -2.40
N ILE A 92 27.19 9.14 -1.86
CA ILE A 92 28.54 9.59 -2.23
C ILE A 92 29.57 8.57 -1.74
N THR A 93 30.36 8.02 -2.67
CA THR A 93 31.45 7.10 -2.36
C THR A 93 32.66 7.85 -1.80
N PRO A 94 33.13 7.55 -0.58
CA PRO A 94 34.34 8.17 -0.05
C PRO A 94 35.59 7.80 -0.88
N PRO A 95 36.58 8.71 -1.07
CA PRO A 95 37.75 8.45 -1.91
C PRO A 95 38.61 7.25 -1.49
N ASN A 96 38.60 6.90 -0.21
CA ASN A 96 39.36 5.78 0.38
C ASN A 96 38.49 4.54 0.63
N ALA A 97 37.33 4.42 -0.03
CA ALA A 97 36.44 3.29 0.14
C ALA A 97 37.04 1.99 -0.39
N MET A 98 36.96 0.93 0.41
CA MET A 98 37.30 -0.43 0.01
C MET A 98 36.17 -0.96 -0.88
N GLU A 99 36.49 -1.28 -2.13
CA GLU A 99 35.52 -1.87 -3.05
C GLU A 99 35.39 -3.37 -2.79
N ILE A 100 34.19 -3.83 -2.43
CA ILE A 100 33.92 -5.26 -2.23
C ILE A 100 32.84 -5.66 -3.22
N LYS A 101 33.07 -6.72 -4.00
CA LYS A 101 32.03 -7.25 -4.88
C LYS A 101 31.09 -8.11 -4.06
N VAL A 102 29.80 -7.80 -4.12
CA VAL A 102 28.74 -8.51 -3.40
C VAL A 102 27.86 -9.17 -4.44
N THR A 103 27.91 -10.49 -4.56
CA THR A 103 27.12 -11.21 -5.55
C THR A 103 25.98 -11.98 -4.89
N GLY A 104 24.76 -11.63 -5.27
CA GLY A 104 23.55 -12.34 -4.90
C GLY A 104 23.34 -13.57 -5.78
N LYS A 105 23.07 -14.70 -5.13
CA LYS A 105 22.68 -15.96 -5.79
C LYS A 105 21.54 -16.55 -4.97
N LYS A 106 20.70 -17.39 -5.57
CA LYS A 106 19.60 -18.05 -4.86
C LYS A 106 20.09 -18.66 -3.55
N TRP A 107 19.68 -17.98 -2.48
CA TRP A 107 19.82 -18.35 -1.07
C TRP A 107 21.19 -18.15 -0.42
N PHE A 108 22.11 -17.41 -1.06
CA PHE A 108 23.38 -17.04 -0.43
C PHE A 108 24.02 -15.79 -1.07
N TRP A 109 24.97 -15.21 -0.34
CA TRP A 109 25.81 -14.10 -0.78
C TRP A 109 27.26 -14.53 -0.90
N THR A 110 27.97 -14.06 -1.92
CA THR A 110 29.44 -14.15 -1.99
C THR A 110 30.06 -12.76 -1.95
N PHE A 111 31.20 -12.67 -1.29
CA PHE A 111 31.95 -11.43 -1.11
C PHE A 111 33.37 -11.63 -1.64
N ASP A 112 33.76 -10.83 -2.64
CA ASP A 112 35.13 -10.84 -3.18
C ASP A 112 35.83 -9.52 -2.83
N TYR A 113 37.01 -9.64 -2.23
CA TYR A 113 37.77 -8.52 -1.66
C TYR A 113 38.94 -8.12 -2.58
N PRO A 114 39.40 -6.85 -2.54
CA PRO A 114 40.48 -6.36 -3.41
C PRO A 114 41.82 -7.11 -3.25
N ASN A 115 42.02 -7.73 -2.09
CA ASN A 115 43.23 -8.47 -1.73
C ASN A 115 43.20 -9.95 -2.18
N GLY A 116 42.17 -10.37 -2.92
CA GLY A 116 42.00 -11.74 -3.41
C GLY A 116 41.28 -12.70 -2.45
N ALA A 117 41.01 -12.28 -1.21
CA ALA A 117 40.20 -13.05 -0.28
C ALA A 117 38.75 -13.16 -0.79
N ASN A 118 38.06 -14.22 -0.37
CA ASN A 118 36.62 -14.38 -0.61
C ASN A 118 35.93 -14.96 0.63
N SER A 119 34.63 -14.72 0.75
CA SER A 119 33.80 -15.32 1.81
C SER A 119 32.37 -15.56 1.32
N VAL A 120 31.67 -16.50 1.96
CA VAL A 120 30.27 -16.86 1.67
C VAL A 120 29.42 -16.57 2.90
N ASN A 121 28.30 -15.87 2.71
CA ASN A 121 27.34 -15.44 3.73
C ASN A 121 27.90 -14.61 4.89
N GLU A 122 29.21 -14.45 5.01
CA GLU A 122 29.84 -13.57 5.99
C GLU A 122 30.62 -12.47 5.28
N LEU A 123 30.28 -11.20 5.53
CA LEU A 123 31.03 -10.03 5.11
C LEU A 123 31.90 -9.56 6.26
N ILE A 124 33.22 -9.68 6.16
CA ILE A 124 34.17 -9.31 7.20
C ILE A 124 34.79 -7.97 6.81
N ILE A 125 34.63 -6.94 7.63
CA ILE A 125 35.09 -5.58 7.31
C ILE A 125 35.70 -4.90 8.54
N PRO A 126 36.68 -4.00 8.37
CA PRO A 126 37.23 -3.23 9.48
C PRO A 126 36.29 -2.11 9.92
N GLU A 127 36.23 -1.87 11.23
CA GLU A 127 35.56 -0.69 11.81
C GLU A 127 36.14 0.62 11.26
N GLY A 128 35.28 1.58 10.92
CA GLY A 128 35.65 2.89 10.43
C GLY A 128 36.09 2.94 8.97
N GLN A 129 36.33 1.79 8.32
CA GLN A 129 36.73 1.74 6.92
C GLN A 129 35.52 1.95 6.01
N PRO A 130 35.50 2.99 5.14
CA PRO A 130 34.41 3.13 4.19
C PRO A 130 34.40 1.97 3.20
N ILE A 131 33.20 1.45 2.91
CA ILE A 131 32.97 0.32 2.02
C ILE A 131 32.13 0.79 0.83
N LYS A 132 32.58 0.43 -0.37
CA LYS A 132 31.81 0.52 -1.62
C LYS A 132 31.44 -0.90 -2.01
N ALA A 133 30.25 -1.34 -1.63
CA ALA A 133 29.73 -2.63 -2.06
C ALA A 133 29.23 -2.53 -3.51
N LEU A 134 29.90 -3.23 -4.41
CA LEU A 134 29.52 -3.35 -5.82
C LEU A 134 28.62 -4.58 -5.97
N LEU A 135 27.31 -4.36 -6.06
CA LEU A 135 26.34 -5.44 -6.05
C LEU A 135 25.98 -5.90 -7.47
N SER A 136 25.89 -7.21 -7.64
CA SER A 136 25.36 -7.84 -8.85
C SER A 136 24.65 -9.15 -8.49
N SER A 137 23.85 -9.68 -9.39
CA SER A 137 23.25 -11.01 -9.26
C SER A 137 23.60 -11.90 -10.44
N THR A 138 23.67 -13.22 -10.22
CA THR A 138 23.82 -14.20 -11.31
C THR A 138 22.52 -14.87 -11.72
N ASP A 139 21.40 -14.59 -11.04
CA ASP A 139 20.12 -15.24 -11.32
C ASP A 139 18.93 -14.27 -11.32
N VAL A 140 18.32 -14.02 -10.16
CA VAL A 140 17.14 -13.15 -9.96
C VAL A 140 17.54 -11.88 -9.22
N ILE A 141 16.64 -10.92 -9.08
CA ILE A 141 16.90 -9.76 -8.23
C ILE A 141 16.95 -10.22 -6.77
N HIS A 142 17.98 -9.78 -6.05
CA HIS A 142 18.10 -9.91 -4.60
C HIS A 142 18.17 -8.52 -3.99
N SER A 143 17.83 -8.37 -2.71
CA SER A 143 17.99 -7.08 -2.01
C SER A 143 18.90 -7.23 -0.81
N PHE A 144 20.11 -6.67 -0.89
CA PHE A 144 21.11 -6.77 0.17
C PHE A 144 20.79 -5.77 1.27
N TYR A 145 20.32 -6.26 2.42
CA TYR A 145 19.83 -5.44 3.51
C TYR A 145 20.59 -5.68 4.81
N ILE A 146 21.12 -4.60 5.40
CA ILE A 146 21.75 -4.61 6.73
C ILE A 146 20.95 -3.68 7.66
N PRO A 147 20.00 -4.19 8.47
CA PRO A 147 19.14 -3.36 9.29
C PRO A 147 19.89 -2.44 10.24
N ALA A 148 20.92 -2.94 10.91
CA ALA A 148 21.76 -2.17 11.84
C ALA A 148 22.46 -0.97 11.17
N PHE A 149 22.63 -0.99 9.85
CA PHE A 149 23.28 0.07 9.10
C PHE A 149 22.27 1.03 8.44
N ARG A 150 20.96 0.71 8.46
CA ARG A 150 19.91 1.41 7.73
C ARG A 150 20.14 1.47 6.22
N THR A 151 20.86 0.49 5.67
CA THR A 151 21.24 0.44 4.25
C THR A 151 20.64 -0.76 3.54
N LYS A 152 20.14 -0.53 2.33
CA LYS A 152 19.57 -1.55 1.44
C LYS A 152 19.79 -1.16 -0.02
N MET A 153 20.10 -2.14 -0.88
CA MET A 153 20.19 -1.96 -2.32
C MET A 153 19.96 -3.29 -3.04
N ASP A 154 19.29 -3.23 -4.19
CA ASP A 154 19.03 -4.42 -4.98
C ASP A 154 20.25 -4.82 -5.81
N ALA A 155 20.62 -6.10 -5.72
CA ALA A 155 21.60 -6.74 -6.57
C ALA A 155 20.88 -7.29 -7.81
N ILE A 156 21.24 -6.77 -8.99
CA ILE A 156 20.48 -6.98 -10.22
C ILE A 156 21.32 -7.77 -11.23
N PRO A 157 20.74 -8.72 -11.97
CA PRO A 157 21.44 -9.39 -13.07
C PRO A 157 21.92 -8.43 -14.16
N ASN A 158 23.05 -8.74 -14.79
CA ASN A 158 23.63 -8.00 -15.93
C ASN A 158 23.97 -6.51 -15.69
N ARG A 159 23.94 -6.02 -14.45
CA ARG A 159 24.40 -4.66 -14.10
C ARG A 159 24.93 -4.61 -12.68
N TYR A 160 25.65 -3.53 -12.40
CA TYR A 160 26.10 -3.24 -11.04
C TYR A 160 25.24 -2.16 -10.41
N THR A 161 24.85 -2.37 -9.16
CA THR A 161 24.38 -1.30 -8.27
C THR A 161 25.42 -1.06 -7.19
N ILE A 162 25.37 0.10 -6.56
CA ILE A 162 26.36 0.50 -5.56
C ILE A 162 25.63 0.78 -4.24
N LEU A 163 26.14 0.18 -3.17
CA LEU A 163 25.78 0.52 -1.81
C LEU A 163 27.02 0.99 -1.05
N ASN A 164 26.97 2.23 -0.55
CA ASN A 164 28.05 2.78 0.25
C ASN A 164 27.66 2.77 1.73
N PHE A 165 28.59 2.39 2.59
CA PHE A 165 28.42 2.51 4.04
C PHE A 165 29.77 2.60 4.74
N THR A 166 29.75 3.06 5.98
CA THR A 166 30.94 3.10 6.85
C THR A 166 30.52 2.53 8.20
N PRO A 167 31.04 1.35 8.61
CA PRO A 167 30.68 0.73 9.87
C PRO A 167 31.30 1.53 11.03
N THR A 168 30.52 1.83 12.05
CA THR A 168 30.94 2.66 13.20
C THR A 168 30.99 1.91 14.52
N MET A 169 30.62 0.62 14.50
CA MET A 169 30.50 -0.21 15.69
C MET A 169 30.97 -1.62 15.38
N LYS A 170 31.94 -2.14 16.15
CA LYS A 170 32.31 -3.56 16.13
C LYS A 170 31.15 -4.45 16.53
N GLY A 171 31.05 -5.62 15.92
CA GLY A 171 30.00 -6.58 16.21
C GLY A 171 29.68 -7.48 15.03
N THR A 172 28.69 -8.35 15.23
CA THR A 172 28.13 -9.18 14.16
C THR A 172 26.68 -8.77 13.96
N PHE A 173 26.33 -8.39 12.74
CA PHE A 173 25.00 -7.87 12.38
C PHE A 173 24.36 -8.74 11.30
N ASP A 174 23.03 -8.83 11.32
CA ASP A 174 22.29 -9.61 10.33
C ASP A 174 22.32 -8.97 8.94
N VAL A 175 22.43 -9.82 7.93
CA VAL A 175 22.16 -9.51 6.52
C VAL A 175 20.95 -10.31 6.09
N PHE A 176 19.97 -9.62 5.49
CA PHE A 176 18.80 -10.24 4.89
C PHE A 176 18.81 -10.07 3.38
N CYS A 177 18.21 -11.02 2.66
CA CYS A 177 17.65 -10.74 1.34
C CYS A 177 16.22 -10.23 1.51
N ALA A 178 15.90 -9.00 1.08
CA ALA A 178 14.56 -8.41 1.24
C ALA A 178 13.65 -8.53 -0.02
N GLU A 179 14.23 -8.75 -1.20
CA GLU A 179 13.46 -8.99 -2.44
C GLU A 179 13.30 -10.50 -2.67
N TYR A 180 12.10 -10.91 -3.05
CA TYR A 180 11.75 -12.33 -3.11
C TYR A 180 12.57 -13.06 -4.18
N CYS A 181 13.54 -13.86 -3.73
CA CYS A 181 14.50 -14.53 -4.61
C CYS A 181 14.19 -16.02 -4.87
N GLY A 182 13.11 -16.56 -4.29
CA GLY A 182 12.69 -17.95 -4.48
C GLY A 182 12.14 -18.60 -3.22
N THR A 183 11.94 -19.92 -3.24
CA THR A 183 11.26 -20.67 -2.17
C THR A 183 11.98 -20.63 -0.82
N SER A 184 13.31 -20.74 -0.81
CA SER A 184 14.12 -20.61 0.42
C SER A 184 14.59 -19.18 0.69
N HIS A 185 13.88 -18.17 0.17
CA HIS A 185 14.19 -16.76 0.37
C HIS A 185 14.34 -16.38 1.85
N SER A 186 13.52 -16.97 2.73
CA SER A 186 13.55 -16.70 4.18
C SER A 186 14.80 -17.22 4.89
N GLU A 187 15.54 -18.11 4.26
CA GLU A 187 16.76 -18.73 4.77
C GLU A 187 18.02 -18.10 4.16
N MET A 188 17.85 -17.13 3.25
CA MET A 188 18.95 -16.36 2.65
C MET A 188 19.49 -15.32 3.65
N LEU A 189 20.11 -15.84 4.71
CA LEU A 189 20.70 -15.07 5.80
C LEU A 189 22.20 -14.96 5.59
N GLY A 190 22.73 -13.78 5.89
CA GLY A 190 24.15 -13.54 6.02
C GLY A 190 24.47 -12.78 7.29
N LYS A 191 25.75 -12.51 7.51
CA LYS A 191 26.25 -11.71 8.61
C LYS A 191 27.25 -10.69 8.10
N VAL A 192 27.25 -9.50 8.69
CA VAL A 192 28.37 -8.56 8.60
C VAL A 192 29.13 -8.61 9.92
N LYS A 193 30.41 -8.98 9.85
CA LYS A 193 31.32 -8.97 11.00
C LYS A 193 32.22 -7.75 10.91
N VAL A 194 31.94 -6.75 11.74
CA VAL A 194 32.76 -5.56 11.88
C VAL A 194 33.83 -5.83 12.93
N VAL A 195 35.08 -5.87 12.50
CA VAL A 195 36.24 -6.25 13.33
C VAL A 195 37.24 -5.12 13.44
N SER A 196 38.21 -5.24 14.35
CA SER A 196 39.36 -4.33 14.38
C SER A 196 40.25 -4.48 13.14
N ASN A 197 41.04 -3.46 12.81
CA ASN A 197 42.00 -3.53 11.72
C ASN A 197 43.00 -4.69 11.86
N SER A 198 43.41 -5.02 13.10
CA SER A 198 44.30 -6.16 13.37
C SER A 198 43.64 -7.51 13.13
N GLU A 199 42.38 -7.67 13.52
CA GLU A 199 41.61 -8.90 13.26
C GLU A 199 41.30 -9.07 11.78
N TYR A 200 41.02 -7.98 11.07
CA TYR A 200 40.84 -8.00 9.62
C TYR A 200 42.13 -8.46 8.92
N ALA A 201 43.29 -7.91 9.29
CA ALA A 201 44.58 -8.33 8.73
C ALA A 201 44.86 -9.82 8.95
N ALA A 202 44.62 -10.33 10.16
CA ALA A 202 44.79 -11.76 10.47
C ALA A 202 43.82 -12.66 9.66
N TRP A 203 42.57 -12.23 9.48
CA TRP A 203 41.61 -12.95 8.65
C TRP A 203 42.07 -13.03 7.18
N VAL A 204 42.56 -11.92 6.62
CA VAL A 204 43.07 -11.87 5.24
C VAL A 204 44.25 -12.82 5.03
N GLU A 205 45.17 -12.90 5.98
CA GLU A 205 46.28 -13.85 5.92
C GLU A 205 45.76 -15.29 5.86
N SER A 206 44.84 -15.66 6.75
CA SER A 206 44.26 -17.02 6.78
C SER A 206 43.45 -17.37 5.52
N ALA A 207 42.77 -16.40 4.91
CA ALA A 207 41.93 -16.62 3.73
C ALA A 207 42.76 -16.95 2.47
N ASN A 208 44.03 -16.53 2.44
CA ASN A 208 44.92 -16.66 1.27
C ASN A 208 45.85 -17.89 1.31
N GLU A 209 45.84 -18.71 2.36
CA GLU A 209 46.75 -19.88 2.51
C GLU A 209 46.39 -21.12 1.66
N GLY A 210 45.37 -21.05 0.80
CA GLY A 210 44.78 -22.21 0.12
C GLY A 210 45.46 -22.75 -1.16
N GLY A 211 46.79 -22.75 -1.26
CA GLY A 211 47.51 -23.29 -2.43
C GLY A 211 47.94 -24.76 -2.25
N ASN A 212 47.46 -25.66 -3.12
CA ASN A 212 47.68 -27.14 -3.18
C ASN A 212 46.86 -28.03 -2.22
N LEU A 213 45.52 -27.89 -2.21
CA LEU A 213 44.65 -28.90 -1.60
C LEU A 213 44.50 -30.15 -2.50
N PRO A 214 44.44 -31.37 -1.94
CA PRO A 214 44.05 -32.58 -2.67
C PRO A 214 42.70 -32.40 -3.39
N PRO A 215 42.45 -33.07 -4.53
CA PRO A 215 41.22 -32.86 -5.32
C PRO A 215 39.89 -33.02 -4.55
N ALA A 216 39.84 -33.92 -3.57
CA ALA A 216 38.66 -34.11 -2.73
C ALA A 216 38.42 -32.91 -1.79
N GLU A 217 39.47 -32.41 -1.14
CA GLU A 217 39.41 -31.22 -0.29
C GLU A 217 39.17 -29.95 -1.11
N LEU A 218 39.76 -29.86 -2.30
CA LEU A 218 39.46 -28.80 -3.26
C LEU A 218 38.00 -28.87 -3.73
N GLY A 219 37.47 -30.06 -4.00
CA GLY A 219 36.07 -30.28 -4.36
C GLY A 219 35.12 -29.89 -3.24
N GLU A 220 35.43 -30.26 -2.00
CA GLU A 220 34.66 -29.85 -0.81
C GLU A 220 34.72 -28.33 -0.59
N LYS A 221 35.90 -27.73 -0.76
CA LYS A 221 36.09 -26.29 -0.73
C LYS A 221 35.25 -25.60 -1.81
N LEU A 222 35.31 -26.05 -3.06
CA LEU A 222 34.50 -25.52 -4.16
C LEU A 222 33.00 -25.72 -3.94
N TYR A 223 32.58 -26.87 -3.39
CA TYR A 223 31.18 -27.14 -3.05
C TYR A 223 30.64 -26.14 -2.01
N LYS A 224 31.48 -25.72 -1.06
CA LYS A 224 31.15 -24.67 -0.07
C LYS A 224 31.27 -23.26 -0.66
N GLU A 225 32.36 -22.94 -1.36
CA GLU A 225 32.64 -21.61 -1.94
C GLU A 225 31.70 -21.24 -3.09
N LYS A 226 31.33 -22.21 -3.93
CA LYS A 226 30.29 -22.04 -4.95
C LYS A 226 28.88 -22.23 -4.38
N ALA A 227 28.80 -22.47 -3.08
CA ALA A 227 27.61 -22.70 -2.26
C ALA A 227 26.63 -23.72 -2.84
N CYS A 228 27.14 -24.74 -3.53
CA CYS A 228 26.34 -25.87 -3.95
C CYS A 228 25.68 -26.59 -2.76
N VAL A 229 26.28 -26.46 -1.57
CA VAL A 229 25.78 -26.96 -0.27
C VAL A 229 24.41 -26.41 0.14
N THR A 230 24.00 -25.24 -0.37
CA THR A 230 22.67 -24.68 -0.03
C THR A 230 21.53 -25.45 -0.68
N CYS A 231 21.78 -26.07 -1.83
CA CYS A 231 20.79 -26.80 -2.62
C CYS A 231 20.98 -28.31 -2.55
N HIS A 232 22.22 -28.78 -2.54
CA HIS A 232 22.57 -30.19 -2.62
C HIS A 232 23.25 -30.61 -1.33
N SER A 233 22.99 -31.84 -0.87
CA SER A 233 23.72 -32.45 0.24
C SER A 233 24.80 -33.40 -0.29
N ILE A 234 25.77 -33.77 0.55
CA ILE A 234 26.78 -34.81 0.24
C ILE A 234 26.65 -36.05 1.13
N ASP A 235 25.71 -36.06 2.07
CA ASP A 235 25.50 -37.13 3.05
C ASP A 235 24.37 -38.10 2.68
N GLY A 236 23.56 -37.76 1.67
CA GLY A 236 22.41 -38.52 1.19
C GLY A 236 21.06 -37.89 1.53
N THR A 237 21.03 -36.81 2.32
CA THR A 237 19.79 -36.11 2.69
C THR A 237 19.18 -35.39 1.50
N THR A 238 17.85 -35.35 1.42
CA THR A 238 17.14 -34.58 0.40
C THR A 238 17.02 -33.12 0.84
N SER A 239 17.44 -32.19 0.00
CA SER A 239 17.28 -30.74 0.20
C SER A 239 16.49 -30.16 -0.99
N THR A 240 16.70 -28.90 -1.35
CA THR A 240 16.09 -28.28 -2.54
C THR A 240 16.43 -29.01 -3.83
N GLY A 241 17.65 -29.55 -3.92
CA GLY A 241 18.13 -30.41 -4.99
C GLY A 241 18.52 -31.81 -4.47
N PRO A 242 18.77 -32.76 -5.39
CA PRO A 242 19.18 -34.11 -5.03
C PRO A 242 20.55 -34.14 -4.35
N SER A 243 20.78 -35.13 -3.48
CA SER A 243 22.11 -35.36 -2.91
C SER A 243 23.13 -35.71 -3.98
N TRP A 244 24.36 -35.24 -3.80
CA TRP A 244 25.53 -35.54 -4.62
C TRP A 244 26.29 -36.79 -4.15
N LYS A 245 25.85 -37.42 -3.06
CA LYS A 245 26.46 -38.65 -2.57
C LYS A 245 26.42 -39.75 -3.63
N GLY A 246 27.59 -40.15 -4.12
CA GLY A 246 27.72 -41.17 -5.16
C GLY A 246 27.07 -40.76 -6.50
N LEU A 247 26.92 -39.46 -6.78
CA LEU A 247 26.21 -38.97 -7.96
C LEU A 247 26.90 -39.40 -9.25
N PHE A 248 28.20 -39.19 -9.38
CA PHE A 248 28.91 -39.43 -10.64
C PHE A 248 28.85 -40.92 -11.04
N GLY A 249 28.35 -41.20 -12.24
CA GLY A 249 28.15 -42.56 -12.76
C GLY A 249 26.85 -43.24 -12.30
N SER A 250 26.01 -42.60 -11.49
CA SER A 250 24.71 -43.17 -11.07
C SER A 250 23.62 -43.00 -12.14
N GLN A 251 22.63 -43.89 -12.15
CA GLN A 251 21.43 -43.77 -13.00
C GLN A 251 20.43 -42.78 -12.39
N ARG A 252 19.91 -41.87 -13.21
CA ARG A 252 18.95 -40.82 -12.82
C ARG A 252 17.69 -40.95 -13.65
N GLN A 253 16.54 -40.97 -12.98
CA GLN A 253 15.22 -40.95 -13.60
C GLN A 253 14.64 -39.55 -13.55
N PHE A 254 14.11 -39.09 -14.67
CA PHE A 254 13.56 -37.75 -14.85
C PHE A 254 12.05 -37.73 -14.74
N LEU A 255 11.50 -36.52 -14.58
CA LEU A 255 10.08 -36.28 -14.35
C LEU A 255 9.20 -36.69 -15.54
N ASP A 256 9.77 -36.68 -16.76
CA ASP A 256 9.15 -37.15 -18.00
C ASP A 256 9.24 -38.68 -18.19
N GLY A 257 9.85 -39.39 -17.25
CA GLY A 257 10.04 -40.83 -17.27
C GLY A 257 11.30 -41.31 -18.00
N SER A 258 12.09 -40.41 -18.60
CA SER A 258 13.37 -40.75 -19.23
C SER A 258 14.49 -40.97 -18.20
N ASN A 259 15.59 -41.63 -18.61
CA ASN A 259 16.73 -41.93 -17.74
C ASN A 259 18.06 -41.48 -18.38
N ALA A 260 19.02 -41.06 -17.57
CA ALA A 260 20.41 -40.88 -18.00
C ALA A 260 21.41 -41.25 -16.90
N VAL A 261 22.65 -41.56 -17.31
CA VAL A 261 23.79 -41.67 -16.39
C VAL A 261 24.22 -40.26 -15.99
N ALA A 262 24.53 -40.06 -14.71
CA ALA A 262 25.11 -38.82 -14.22
C ALA A 262 26.60 -38.74 -14.55
N ASP A 263 26.91 -38.57 -15.83
CA ASP A 263 28.25 -38.36 -16.37
C ASP A 263 28.59 -36.86 -16.49
N GLU A 264 29.73 -36.54 -17.11
CA GLU A 264 30.19 -35.16 -17.26
C GLU A 264 29.22 -34.29 -18.09
N ASP A 265 28.60 -34.87 -19.11
CA ASP A 265 27.64 -34.16 -19.97
C ASP A 265 26.33 -33.89 -19.21
N TYR A 266 25.83 -34.88 -18.44
CA TYR A 266 24.71 -34.68 -17.53
C TYR A 266 24.99 -33.56 -16.54
N LEU A 267 26.16 -33.56 -15.89
CA LEU A 267 26.48 -32.53 -14.89
C LEU A 267 26.60 -31.14 -15.53
N LYS A 268 27.27 -31.02 -16.68
CA LYS A 268 27.34 -29.75 -17.42
C LYS A 268 25.96 -29.27 -17.83
N THR A 269 25.16 -30.15 -18.42
CA THR A 269 23.80 -29.83 -18.86
C THR A 269 22.90 -29.45 -17.68
N SER A 270 23.02 -30.15 -16.55
CA SER A 270 22.24 -29.83 -15.34
C SER A 270 22.65 -28.49 -14.69
N ILE A 271 23.91 -28.07 -14.88
CA ILE A 271 24.41 -26.77 -14.40
C ILE A 271 24.02 -25.64 -15.36
N VAL A 272 24.14 -25.88 -16.67
CA VAL A 272 23.92 -24.86 -17.71
C VAL A 272 22.44 -24.71 -18.04
N ASN A 273 21.71 -25.82 -18.13
CA ASN A 273 20.29 -25.92 -18.45
C ASN A 273 19.55 -26.79 -17.40
N PRO A 274 19.39 -26.30 -16.15
CA PRO A 274 18.80 -27.08 -15.06
C PRO A 274 17.35 -27.55 -15.31
N ASN A 275 16.64 -26.93 -16.25
CA ASN A 275 15.27 -27.29 -16.63
C ASN A 275 15.20 -28.43 -17.65
N GLU A 276 16.31 -28.81 -18.28
CA GLU A 276 16.31 -29.80 -19.35
C GLU A 276 16.08 -31.23 -18.81
N LYS A 277 16.62 -31.52 -17.62
CA LYS A 277 16.59 -32.86 -17.01
C LYS A 277 16.19 -32.81 -15.53
N VAL A 278 14.93 -32.45 -15.28
CA VAL A 278 14.38 -32.38 -13.91
C VAL A 278 14.20 -33.78 -13.34
N LEU A 279 14.80 -34.04 -12.18
CA LEU A 279 14.76 -35.35 -11.53
C LEU A 279 13.36 -35.69 -11.01
N SER A 280 12.95 -36.95 -11.15
CA SER A 280 11.73 -37.46 -10.52
C SER A 280 11.77 -37.24 -8.99
N GLY A 281 10.67 -36.76 -8.41
CA GLY A 281 10.59 -36.39 -6.99
C GLY A 281 10.95 -34.92 -6.68
N PHE A 282 11.41 -34.15 -7.67
CA PHE A 282 11.68 -32.71 -7.53
C PHE A 282 10.75 -31.90 -8.44
N GLN A 283 10.33 -30.71 -8.00
CA GLN A 283 9.44 -29.85 -8.78
C GLN A 283 10.23 -28.92 -9.71
N SER A 284 9.73 -28.72 -10.93
CA SER A 284 10.16 -27.58 -11.75
C SER A 284 9.67 -26.29 -11.10
N VAL A 285 10.59 -25.37 -10.81
CA VAL A 285 10.34 -24.19 -9.96
C VAL A 285 9.69 -23.03 -10.73
N MET A 286 9.17 -23.27 -11.94
CA MET A 286 8.51 -22.25 -12.75
C MET A 286 6.99 -22.22 -12.49
N PRO A 287 6.41 -21.06 -12.12
CA PRO A 287 4.99 -20.95 -11.80
C PRO A 287 4.08 -21.12 -13.02
N SER A 288 2.87 -21.65 -12.77
CA SER A 288 1.87 -21.96 -13.80
C SER A 288 1.24 -20.72 -14.46
N TYR A 289 0.95 -20.81 -15.76
CA TYR A 289 0.48 -19.74 -16.65
C TYR A 289 -0.98 -19.28 -16.46
N SER A 290 -1.80 -20.05 -15.73
CA SER A 290 -3.24 -19.80 -15.60
C SER A 290 -3.55 -18.43 -14.99
N ALA A 291 -2.73 -17.99 -14.02
CA ALA A 291 -2.91 -16.70 -13.35
C ALA A 291 -2.65 -15.50 -14.27
N THR A 292 -1.63 -15.57 -15.14
CA THR A 292 -1.28 -14.49 -16.09
C THR A 292 -2.40 -14.28 -17.12
N THR A 293 -2.91 -15.37 -17.70
CA THR A 293 -4.01 -15.29 -18.67
C THR A 293 -5.30 -14.80 -18.00
N ALA A 294 -5.61 -15.25 -16.78
CA ALA A 294 -6.76 -14.76 -16.03
C ALA A 294 -6.68 -13.25 -15.75
N ALA A 295 -5.52 -12.77 -15.31
CA ALA A 295 -5.30 -11.34 -15.06
C ALA A 295 -5.44 -10.48 -16.33
N PHE A 296 -4.96 -10.97 -17.47
CA PHE A 296 -5.12 -10.31 -18.76
C PHE A 296 -6.61 -10.14 -19.13
N ILE A 297 -7.42 -11.19 -18.97
CA ILE A 297 -8.87 -11.15 -19.25
C ILE A 297 -9.59 -10.20 -18.27
N LEU A 298 -9.25 -10.25 -16.98
CA LEU A 298 -9.81 -9.34 -15.96
C LEU A 298 -9.52 -7.86 -16.25
N GLY A 299 -8.39 -7.57 -16.92
CA GLY A 299 -8.04 -6.23 -17.37
C GLY A 299 -9.10 -5.61 -18.30
N PHE A 300 -9.60 -6.37 -19.28
CA PHE A 300 -10.65 -5.90 -20.19
C PHE A 300 -11.96 -5.60 -19.46
N SER A 301 -12.36 -6.45 -18.53
CA SER A 301 -13.54 -6.20 -17.68
C SER A 301 -13.44 -4.87 -16.94
N SER A 302 -12.26 -4.55 -16.41
CA SER A 302 -12.02 -3.29 -15.70
C SER A 302 -12.05 -2.07 -16.62
N ILE A 303 -11.50 -2.18 -17.84
CA ILE A 303 -11.55 -1.11 -18.85
C ILE A 303 -12.99 -0.80 -19.26
N PHE A 304 -13.78 -1.83 -19.57
CA PHE A 304 -15.19 -1.64 -19.95
C PHE A 304 -16.03 -1.10 -18.79
N THR A 305 -15.73 -1.50 -17.55
CA THR A 305 -16.36 -0.95 -16.35
C THR A 305 -16.08 0.56 -16.23
N GLY A 306 -14.81 0.97 -16.37
CA GLY A 306 -14.43 2.39 -16.31
C GLY A 306 -15.10 3.21 -17.42
N LEU A 307 -15.10 2.71 -18.66
CA LEU A 307 -15.77 3.37 -19.78
C LEU A 307 -17.27 3.54 -19.54
N ASN A 308 -17.93 2.48 -19.05
CA ASN A 308 -19.36 2.51 -18.73
C ASN A 308 -19.69 3.59 -17.69
N PHE A 309 -18.91 3.69 -16.61
CA PHE A 309 -19.11 4.72 -15.59
C PHE A 309 -18.87 6.14 -16.13
N ILE A 310 -17.83 6.36 -16.94
CA ILE A 310 -17.58 7.67 -17.56
C ILE A 310 -18.77 8.10 -18.41
N VAL A 311 -19.22 7.23 -19.33
CA VAL A 311 -20.35 7.56 -20.23
C VAL A 311 -21.63 7.80 -19.42
N THR A 312 -21.91 6.95 -18.43
CA THR A 312 -23.09 7.07 -17.55
C THR A 312 -23.11 8.42 -16.83
N ILE A 313 -22.00 8.82 -16.21
CA ILE A 313 -21.91 10.08 -15.45
C ILE A 313 -22.04 11.30 -16.38
N HIS A 314 -21.54 11.23 -17.61
CA HIS A 314 -21.64 12.34 -18.55
C HIS A 314 -23.03 12.45 -19.20
N LYS A 315 -23.67 11.32 -19.52
CA LYS A 315 -24.85 11.28 -20.41
C LYS A 315 -26.16 10.91 -19.73
N LEU A 316 -26.14 10.25 -18.57
CA LEU A 316 -27.33 9.69 -17.92
C LEU A 316 -27.66 10.36 -16.57
N ARG A 317 -27.19 11.59 -16.34
CA ARG A 317 -27.58 12.37 -15.16
C ARG A 317 -29.04 12.82 -15.24
N ALA A 318 -29.71 12.80 -14.10
CA ALA A 318 -31.05 13.36 -13.95
C ALA A 318 -31.07 14.86 -14.30
N PRO A 319 -32.17 15.37 -14.92
CA PRO A 319 -32.38 16.80 -15.11
C PRO A 319 -32.16 17.59 -13.80
N GLY A 320 -31.47 18.74 -13.91
CA GLY A 320 -31.09 19.57 -12.77
C GLY A 320 -29.82 19.12 -12.03
N MET A 321 -29.30 17.90 -12.26
CA MET A 321 -28.06 17.41 -11.64
C MET A 321 -26.82 17.91 -12.39
N THR A 322 -26.39 19.13 -12.07
CA THR A 322 -25.12 19.67 -12.57
C THR A 322 -23.92 18.98 -11.89
N TRP A 323 -22.70 19.18 -12.41
CA TRP A 323 -21.46 18.62 -11.83
C TRP A 323 -21.28 18.92 -10.33
N PHE A 324 -21.71 20.10 -9.87
CA PHE A 324 -21.59 20.50 -8.47
C PHE A 324 -22.84 20.20 -7.63
N LYS A 325 -23.79 19.44 -8.19
CA LYS A 325 -24.96 18.86 -7.50
C LYS A 325 -24.91 17.32 -7.45
N MET A 326 -23.80 16.71 -7.86
CA MET A 326 -23.62 15.25 -7.75
C MET A 326 -23.15 14.86 -6.35
N PRO A 327 -23.57 13.70 -5.80
CA PRO A 327 -22.94 13.14 -4.61
C PRO A 327 -21.42 13.00 -4.79
N LEU A 328 -20.64 13.18 -3.72
CA LEU A 328 -19.20 12.97 -3.75
C LEU A 328 -18.83 11.52 -4.05
N PHE A 329 -19.73 10.57 -3.77
CA PHE A 329 -19.62 9.20 -4.25
C PHE A 329 -19.41 9.13 -5.77
N ILE A 330 -20.20 9.90 -6.55
CA ILE A 330 -20.09 9.94 -8.01
C ILE A 330 -18.76 10.56 -8.45
N TRP A 331 -18.26 11.58 -7.76
CA TRP A 331 -16.94 12.15 -8.04
C TRP A 331 -15.79 11.16 -7.79
N GLY A 332 -15.87 10.37 -6.71
CA GLY A 332 -14.91 9.30 -6.42
C GLY A 332 -14.95 8.19 -7.46
N MET A 333 -16.13 7.76 -7.88
CA MET A 333 -16.30 6.77 -8.95
C MET A 333 -15.84 7.29 -10.31
N TYR A 334 -16.07 8.57 -10.62
CA TYR A 334 -15.57 9.20 -11.84
C TYR A 334 -14.04 9.22 -11.89
N ALA A 335 -13.39 9.63 -10.80
CA ALA A 335 -11.94 9.59 -10.67
C ALA A 335 -11.39 8.16 -10.83
N THR A 336 -12.02 7.18 -10.18
CA THR A 336 -11.70 5.75 -10.30
C THR A 336 -11.80 5.24 -11.74
N ALA A 337 -12.87 5.61 -12.44
CA ALA A 337 -13.13 5.19 -13.81
C ALA A 337 -12.10 5.75 -14.81
N ILE A 338 -11.65 7.00 -14.61
CA ILE A 338 -10.55 7.58 -15.40
C ILE A 338 -9.29 6.74 -15.26
N ILE A 339 -8.93 6.37 -14.03
CA ILE A 339 -7.73 5.57 -13.77
C ILE A 339 -7.87 4.18 -14.39
N GLN A 340 -9.03 3.52 -14.26
CA GLN A 340 -9.28 2.21 -14.88
C GLN A 340 -9.04 2.22 -16.38
N VAL A 341 -9.52 3.23 -17.11
CA VAL A 341 -9.38 3.32 -18.56
C VAL A 341 -7.94 3.63 -18.98
N LEU A 342 -7.22 4.45 -18.23
CA LEU A 342 -5.87 4.90 -18.60
C LEU A 342 -4.74 3.99 -18.12
N ALA A 343 -4.86 3.40 -16.93
CA ALA A 343 -3.79 2.59 -16.31
C ALA A 343 -3.88 1.10 -16.71
N THR A 344 -5.08 0.52 -16.72
CA THR A 344 -5.26 -0.94 -16.93
C THR A 344 -4.71 -1.47 -18.27
N PRO A 345 -4.70 -0.71 -19.38
CA PRO A 345 -4.04 -1.16 -20.61
C PRO A 345 -2.55 -1.49 -20.41
N VAL A 346 -1.87 -0.82 -19.48
CA VAL A 346 -0.43 -1.02 -19.23
C VAL A 346 -0.14 -2.39 -18.61
N ILE A 347 -0.94 -2.84 -17.64
CA ILE A 347 -0.80 -4.21 -17.13
C ILE A 347 -1.18 -5.24 -18.21
N GLY A 348 -2.18 -4.93 -19.05
CA GLY A 348 -2.56 -5.77 -20.19
C GLY A 348 -1.38 -6.04 -21.14
N ILE A 349 -0.70 -4.98 -21.60
CA ILE A 349 0.48 -5.13 -22.46
C ILE A 349 1.64 -5.81 -21.73
N THR A 350 1.85 -5.53 -20.44
CA THR A 350 2.91 -6.16 -19.63
C THR A 350 2.74 -7.67 -19.58
N LEU A 351 1.52 -8.14 -19.28
CA LEU A 351 1.20 -9.58 -19.24
C LEU A 351 1.29 -10.20 -20.62
N PHE A 352 0.87 -9.48 -21.67
CA PHE A 352 1.03 -9.94 -23.05
C PHE A 352 2.50 -10.11 -23.44
N LEU A 353 3.36 -9.14 -23.13
CA LEU A 353 4.81 -9.23 -23.40
C LEU A 353 5.44 -10.39 -22.64
N LEU A 354 5.04 -10.64 -21.39
CA LEU A 354 5.51 -11.79 -20.61
C LEU A 354 5.05 -13.12 -21.22
N ILE A 355 3.82 -13.21 -21.73
CA ILE A 355 3.32 -14.40 -22.45
C ILE A 355 4.15 -14.63 -23.72
N ILE A 356 4.40 -13.58 -24.50
CA ILE A 356 5.15 -13.69 -25.76
C ILE A 356 6.63 -14.04 -25.52
N GLU A 357 7.29 -13.42 -24.54
CA GLU A 357 8.66 -13.78 -24.12
C GLU A 357 8.77 -15.27 -23.85
N ARG A 358 7.81 -15.82 -23.10
CA ARG A 358 7.83 -17.24 -22.73
C ARG A 358 7.45 -18.20 -23.86
N ILE A 359 6.60 -17.80 -24.80
CA ILE A 359 6.18 -18.65 -25.93
C ILE A 359 7.20 -18.61 -27.08
N LEU A 360 7.69 -17.42 -27.41
CA LEU A 360 8.59 -17.22 -28.55
C LEU A 360 10.08 -17.26 -28.16
N GLY A 361 10.41 -17.31 -26.87
CA GLY A 361 11.79 -17.30 -26.39
C GLY A 361 12.52 -15.99 -26.69
N ILE A 362 11.83 -14.86 -26.61
CA ILE A 362 12.43 -13.53 -26.85
C ILE A 362 12.78 -12.86 -25.52
N GLY A 363 14.01 -12.38 -25.34
CA GLY A 363 14.45 -11.70 -24.13
C GLY A 363 13.95 -10.25 -24.03
N ILE A 364 12.88 -10.02 -23.28
CA ILE A 364 12.35 -8.69 -22.93
C ILE A 364 12.71 -8.35 -21.47
N PHE A 365 12.33 -9.23 -20.54
CA PHE A 365 12.53 -9.12 -19.11
C PHE A 365 13.55 -10.14 -18.59
N ASP A 366 13.72 -11.28 -19.26
CA ASP A 366 14.65 -12.33 -18.83
C ASP A 366 16.12 -11.91 -19.04
N PRO A 367 16.91 -11.71 -17.97
CA PRO A 367 18.31 -11.33 -18.10
C PRO A 367 19.18 -12.39 -18.75
N ALA A 368 18.83 -13.69 -18.69
CA ALA A 368 19.60 -14.74 -19.37
C ALA A 368 19.56 -14.58 -20.91
N MET A 369 18.52 -13.91 -21.43
CA MET A 369 18.35 -13.60 -22.84
C MET A 369 18.69 -12.14 -23.19
N GLY A 370 19.30 -11.39 -22.26
CA GLY A 370 19.65 -9.97 -22.44
C GLY A 370 18.51 -8.97 -22.12
N GLY A 371 17.37 -9.45 -21.58
CA GLY A 371 16.28 -8.62 -21.11
C GLY A 371 16.59 -7.87 -19.79
N ASP A 372 15.71 -6.95 -19.41
CA ASP A 372 15.84 -6.17 -18.17
C ASP A 372 14.71 -6.51 -17.17
N PRO A 373 15.01 -7.18 -16.04
CA PRO A 373 13.99 -7.49 -15.04
C PRO A 373 13.46 -6.23 -14.31
N VAL A 374 14.20 -5.12 -14.30
CA VAL A 374 13.74 -3.83 -13.73
C VAL A 374 12.74 -3.14 -14.67
N LEU A 375 12.80 -3.41 -15.98
CA LEU A 375 11.80 -2.91 -16.93
C LEU A 375 10.41 -3.47 -16.62
N TYR A 376 10.33 -4.75 -16.20
CA TYR A 376 9.08 -5.34 -15.72
C TYR A 376 8.54 -4.56 -14.52
N GLN A 377 9.40 -4.24 -13.54
CA GLN A 377 9.00 -3.46 -12.36
C GLN A 377 8.43 -2.10 -12.76
N HIS A 378 9.06 -1.39 -13.72
CA HIS A 378 8.53 -0.12 -14.20
C HIS A 378 7.12 -0.25 -14.79
N PHE A 379 6.88 -1.22 -15.69
CA PHE A 379 5.55 -1.40 -16.28
C PHE A 379 4.51 -1.85 -15.25
N PHE A 380 4.89 -2.78 -14.37
CA PHE A 380 4.03 -3.25 -13.30
C PHE A 380 3.63 -2.12 -12.36
N TRP A 381 4.58 -1.29 -11.92
CA TRP A 381 4.30 -0.20 -10.98
C TRP A 381 3.61 0.99 -11.63
N PHE A 382 3.88 1.26 -12.91
CA PHE A 382 3.16 2.28 -13.67
C PHE A 382 1.66 2.02 -13.65
N TYR A 383 1.23 0.76 -13.72
CA TYR A 383 -0.17 0.40 -13.49
C TYR A 383 -0.52 0.33 -11.99
N SER A 384 0.28 -0.41 -11.21
CA SER A 384 -0.14 -0.85 -9.87
C SER A 384 -0.21 0.28 -8.86
N HIS A 385 0.55 1.37 -9.04
CA HIS A 385 0.38 2.54 -8.19
C HIS A 385 -0.93 3.29 -8.49
N PRO A 386 -1.30 3.63 -9.74
CA PRO A 386 -2.66 4.06 -10.05
C PRO A 386 -3.74 3.10 -9.56
N ALA A 387 -3.52 1.78 -9.64
CA ALA A 387 -4.47 0.78 -9.18
C ALA A 387 -4.78 0.89 -7.68
N VAL A 388 -3.85 1.37 -6.85
CA VAL A 388 -4.18 1.57 -5.43
C VAL A 388 -5.23 2.68 -5.23
N TYR A 389 -5.27 3.68 -6.11
CA TYR A 389 -6.32 4.71 -6.09
C TYR A 389 -7.65 4.22 -6.63
N ILE A 390 -7.64 3.26 -7.57
CA ILE A 390 -8.88 2.57 -7.98
C ILE A 390 -9.56 1.95 -6.76
N MET A 391 -8.78 1.45 -5.80
CA MET A 391 -9.30 0.83 -4.58
C MET A 391 -9.69 1.85 -3.51
N ILE A 392 -8.84 2.84 -3.17
CA ILE A 392 -9.12 3.76 -2.05
C ILE A 392 -10.13 4.86 -2.38
N LEU A 393 -10.19 5.35 -3.63
CA LEU A 393 -11.09 6.46 -4.00
C LEU A 393 -12.58 6.13 -3.76
N PRO A 394 -13.09 4.94 -4.12
CA PRO A 394 -14.45 4.53 -3.75
C PRO A 394 -14.67 4.51 -2.23
N GLY A 395 -13.71 4.01 -1.45
CA GLY A 395 -13.78 4.02 0.02
C GLY A 395 -13.91 5.44 0.59
N MET A 396 -13.09 6.38 0.12
CA MET A 396 -13.21 7.80 0.48
C MET A 396 -14.55 8.41 0.07
N ALA A 397 -15.09 8.00 -1.08
CA ALA A 397 -16.36 8.46 -1.60
C ALA A 397 -17.52 7.99 -0.71
N ILE A 398 -17.50 6.72 -0.29
CA ILE A 398 -18.46 6.17 0.68
C ILE A 398 -18.37 6.93 2.00
N THR A 399 -17.16 7.09 2.55
CA THR A 399 -16.96 7.84 3.81
C THR A 399 -17.54 9.26 3.73
N SER A 400 -17.45 9.92 2.58
CA SER A 400 -18.05 11.24 2.38
C SER A 400 -19.57 11.19 2.55
N ASP A 401 -20.25 10.23 1.93
CA ASP A 401 -21.71 10.06 2.05
C ASP A 401 -22.14 9.66 3.47
N LEU A 402 -21.37 8.79 4.13
CA LEU A 402 -21.62 8.40 5.51
C LEU A 402 -21.51 9.61 6.45
N ILE A 403 -20.41 10.37 6.37
CA ILE A 403 -20.21 11.52 7.25
C ILE A 403 -21.26 12.61 6.97
N GLY A 404 -21.59 12.90 5.71
CA GLY A 404 -22.62 13.86 5.36
C GLY A 404 -24.00 13.47 5.90
N THR A 405 -24.39 12.20 5.71
CA THR A 405 -25.71 11.70 6.11
C THR A 405 -25.86 11.60 7.62
N PHE A 406 -24.91 10.96 8.29
CA PHE A 406 -24.99 10.75 9.73
C PHE A 406 -24.60 11.98 10.55
N SER A 407 -24.04 13.02 9.94
CA SER A 407 -23.92 14.35 10.58
C SER A 407 -25.11 15.27 10.30
N GLN A 408 -26.03 14.87 9.40
CA GLN A 408 -27.18 15.66 8.93
C GLN A 408 -26.82 17.11 8.57
N LYS A 409 -25.67 17.28 7.92
CA LYS A 409 -25.10 18.58 7.59
C LYS A 409 -24.40 18.50 6.25
N ARG A 410 -24.41 19.64 5.54
CA ARG A 410 -23.66 19.76 4.29
C ARG A 410 -22.17 19.55 4.52
N ILE A 411 -21.56 18.82 3.59
CA ILE A 411 -20.13 18.53 3.64
C ILE A 411 -19.34 19.84 3.49
N PHE A 412 -18.49 20.09 4.46
CA PHE A 412 -17.57 21.23 4.46
C PHE A 412 -16.56 21.05 3.33
N GLY A 413 -16.35 22.09 2.51
CA GLY A 413 -15.41 22.03 1.40
C GLY A 413 -15.78 21.06 0.27
N TYR A 414 -17.07 20.83 -0.03
CA TYR A 414 -17.54 19.91 -1.09
C TYR A 414 -16.72 20.01 -2.40
N LYS A 415 -16.47 21.23 -2.91
CA LYS A 415 -15.68 21.43 -4.14
C LYS A 415 -14.24 20.93 -3.98
N MET A 416 -13.62 21.19 -2.84
CA MET A 416 -12.26 20.74 -2.54
C MET A 416 -12.18 19.21 -2.44
N ILE A 417 -13.19 18.55 -1.86
CA ILE A 417 -13.26 17.09 -1.84
C ILE A 417 -13.46 16.52 -3.25
N ALA A 418 -14.31 17.13 -4.07
CA ALA A 418 -14.50 16.72 -5.47
C ALA A 418 -13.21 16.85 -6.29
N PHE A 419 -12.57 18.02 -6.27
CA PHE A 419 -11.34 18.26 -7.02
C PHE A 419 -10.14 17.46 -6.50
N SER A 420 -10.05 17.22 -5.19
CA SER A 420 -9.01 16.33 -4.64
C SER A 420 -9.13 14.90 -5.16
N SER A 421 -10.34 14.38 -5.45
CA SER A 421 -10.49 13.06 -6.08
C SER A 421 -9.88 13.02 -7.49
N ILE A 422 -10.10 14.07 -8.29
CA ILE A 422 -9.52 14.18 -9.64
C ILE A 422 -8.01 14.43 -9.57
N GLY A 423 -7.57 15.25 -8.60
CA GLY A 423 -6.15 15.49 -8.35
C GLY A 423 -5.40 14.22 -7.99
N LEU A 424 -5.96 13.37 -7.13
CA LEU A 424 -5.39 12.05 -6.82
C LEU A 424 -5.33 11.15 -8.05
N ALA A 425 -6.39 11.12 -8.87
CA ALA A 425 -6.37 10.36 -10.12
C ALA A 425 -5.25 10.82 -11.06
N PHE A 426 -5.03 12.13 -11.21
CA PHE A 426 -3.95 12.68 -12.02
C PHE A 426 -2.56 12.36 -11.46
N VAL A 427 -2.30 12.69 -10.19
CA VAL A 427 -0.98 12.49 -9.56
C VAL A 427 -0.61 11.01 -9.49
N SER A 428 -1.59 10.10 -9.44
CA SER A 428 -1.33 8.66 -9.40
C SER A 428 -0.47 8.15 -10.56
N PHE A 429 -0.50 8.80 -11.72
CA PHE A 429 0.30 8.44 -12.88
C PHE A 429 1.74 8.97 -12.85
N LEU A 430 2.11 9.77 -11.86
CA LEU A 430 3.38 10.51 -11.83
C LEU A 430 4.37 9.99 -10.77
N VAL A 431 3.99 9.01 -9.95
CA VAL A 431 4.70 8.68 -8.71
C VAL A 431 5.15 7.23 -8.60
N TRP A 432 4.92 6.39 -9.62
CA TRP A 432 5.15 4.94 -9.53
C TRP A 432 6.59 4.54 -9.16
N GLY A 433 7.59 5.35 -9.52
CA GLY A 433 9.00 5.09 -9.24
C GLY A 433 9.36 5.08 -7.76
N HIS A 434 8.48 5.53 -6.87
CA HIS A 434 8.68 5.42 -5.42
C HIS A 434 8.67 3.98 -4.89
N HIS A 435 8.17 3.01 -5.67
CA HIS A 435 8.22 1.57 -5.34
C HIS A 435 9.55 0.93 -5.74
N MET A 436 10.50 1.73 -6.21
CA MET A 436 11.73 1.29 -6.86
C MET A 436 12.97 2.03 -6.32
N PHE A 437 12.89 2.65 -5.14
CA PHE A 437 14.01 3.43 -4.58
C PHE A 437 15.27 2.58 -4.30
N THR A 438 15.13 1.27 -4.12
CA THR A 438 16.25 0.34 -3.96
C THR A 438 16.65 -0.38 -5.26
N SER A 439 15.94 -0.16 -6.38
CA SER A 439 16.13 -0.92 -7.63
C SER A 439 17.32 -0.45 -8.48
N GLY A 440 18.21 0.39 -7.93
CA GLY A 440 19.32 0.99 -8.68
C GLY A 440 18.91 2.08 -9.68
N GLN A 441 17.70 2.67 -9.58
CA GLN A 441 17.35 3.85 -10.37
C GLN A 441 18.26 5.04 -10.05
N SER A 442 18.37 6.00 -10.99
CA SER A 442 19.25 7.16 -10.81
C SER A 442 18.81 8.05 -9.64
N GLU A 443 19.76 8.78 -9.06
CA GLU A 443 19.52 9.70 -7.96
C GLU A 443 18.54 10.82 -8.37
N LEU A 444 18.63 11.28 -9.62
CA LEU A 444 17.72 12.28 -10.17
C LEU A 444 16.28 11.74 -10.28
N ALA A 445 16.10 10.51 -10.75
CA ALA A 445 14.78 9.88 -10.79
C ALA A 445 14.22 9.72 -9.38
N SER A 446 15.04 9.24 -8.44
CA SER A 446 14.67 9.07 -7.02
C SER A 446 14.21 10.39 -6.40
N LEU A 447 14.93 11.49 -6.65
CA LEU A 447 14.58 12.84 -6.21
C LEU A 447 13.21 13.29 -6.76
N ILE A 448 12.99 13.13 -8.07
CA ILE A 448 11.75 13.55 -8.74
C ILE A 448 10.56 12.75 -8.20
N PHE A 449 10.67 11.41 -8.15
CA PHE A 449 9.59 10.56 -7.65
C PHE A 449 9.31 10.78 -6.17
N SER A 450 10.34 11.00 -5.33
CA SER A 450 10.17 11.40 -3.94
C SER A 450 9.37 12.70 -3.82
N ALA A 451 9.78 13.76 -4.53
CA ALA A 451 9.12 15.05 -4.50
C ALA A 451 7.65 14.97 -4.94
N LEU A 452 7.37 14.26 -6.05
CA LEU A 452 6.01 14.08 -6.56
C LEU A 452 5.14 13.27 -5.59
N THR A 453 5.71 12.29 -4.90
CA THR A 453 5.00 11.45 -3.92
C THR A 453 4.58 12.27 -2.69
N PHE A 454 5.39 13.21 -2.22
CA PHE A 454 4.98 14.13 -1.15
C PHE A 454 3.72 14.94 -1.50
N LEU A 455 3.50 15.25 -2.79
CA LEU A 455 2.29 15.98 -3.24
C LEU A 455 1.00 15.18 -3.01
N VAL A 456 1.06 13.84 -3.01
CA VAL A 456 -0.10 12.96 -2.75
C VAL A 456 -0.68 13.17 -1.35
N GLY A 457 0.18 13.50 -0.38
CA GLY A 457 -0.25 13.75 1.01
C GLY A 457 -1.22 14.93 1.13
N ILE A 458 -1.11 15.91 0.23
CA ILE A 458 -1.87 17.16 0.30
C ILE A 458 -3.38 16.93 0.00
N PRO A 459 -3.81 16.36 -1.15
CA PRO A 459 -5.22 16.06 -1.39
C PRO A 459 -5.85 15.16 -0.32
N SER A 460 -5.09 14.20 0.22
CA SER A 460 -5.57 13.27 1.25
C SER A 460 -5.81 13.99 2.58
N GLY A 461 -4.87 14.85 3.01
CA GLY A 461 -5.03 15.68 4.21
C GLY A 461 -6.23 16.61 4.12
N ILE A 462 -6.44 17.25 2.96
CA ILE A 462 -7.61 18.11 2.69
C ILE A 462 -8.91 17.34 2.98
N LYS A 463 -9.05 16.09 2.51
CA LYS A 463 -10.26 15.30 2.76
C LYS A 463 -10.47 15.01 4.24
N VAL A 464 -9.43 14.58 4.97
CA VAL A 464 -9.50 14.29 6.41
C VAL A 464 -9.98 15.49 7.21
N PHE A 465 -9.39 16.67 7.00
CA PHE A 465 -9.81 17.88 7.71
C PHE A 465 -11.23 18.32 7.36
N ASN A 466 -11.63 18.23 6.09
CA ASN A 466 -12.99 18.55 5.66
C ASN A 466 -14.04 17.59 6.26
N TRP A 467 -13.74 16.30 6.36
CA TRP A 467 -14.60 15.31 7.01
C TRP A 467 -14.77 15.60 8.51
N VAL A 468 -13.68 15.88 9.23
CA VAL A 468 -13.74 16.26 10.64
C VAL A 468 -14.52 17.57 10.82
N ALA A 469 -14.28 18.58 9.98
CA ALA A 469 -15.00 19.85 10.00
C ALA A 469 -16.49 19.71 9.65
N THR A 470 -16.86 18.70 8.87
CA THR A 470 -18.27 18.42 8.56
C THR A 470 -19.05 18.06 9.83
N MET A 471 -18.47 17.28 10.75
CA MET A 471 -19.10 16.91 12.03
C MET A 471 -19.27 18.09 13.00
N TYR A 472 -18.46 19.14 12.89
CA TYR A 472 -18.56 20.33 13.75
C TYR A 472 -19.93 21.01 13.62
N LYS A 473 -20.64 21.16 14.74
CA LYS A 473 -22.01 21.70 14.79
C LYS A 473 -23.03 20.90 13.94
N GLY A 474 -22.76 19.64 13.64
CA GLY A 474 -23.74 18.73 13.02
C GLY A 474 -24.73 18.17 14.05
N ASN A 475 -25.45 17.12 13.65
CA ASN A 475 -26.31 16.30 14.50
C ASN A 475 -25.91 14.83 14.33
N VAL A 476 -24.81 14.44 14.96
CA VAL A 476 -24.08 13.19 14.70
C VAL A 476 -24.82 11.98 15.26
N ARG A 477 -25.24 11.08 14.38
CA ARG A 477 -25.93 9.82 14.72
C ARG A 477 -24.95 8.65 14.68
N MET A 478 -24.70 8.05 15.85
CA MET A 478 -23.69 6.99 16.04
C MET A 478 -24.25 5.58 15.77
N ASP A 479 -24.79 5.40 14.56
CA ASP A 479 -25.14 4.08 14.04
C ASP A 479 -23.94 3.39 13.39
N SER A 480 -24.11 2.12 13.09
CA SER A 480 -23.07 1.23 12.56
C SER A 480 -22.35 1.81 11.33
N PRO A 481 -23.03 2.39 10.32
CA PRO A 481 -22.32 3.03 9.20
C PRO A 481 -21.43 4.20 9.65
N MET A 482 -21.89 5.03 10.59
CA MET A 482 -21.08 6.15 11.12
C MET A 482 -19.90 5.66 11.96
N LEU A 483 -20.03 4.53 12.66
CA LEU A 483 -18.90 3.91 13.36
C LEU A 483 -17.82 3.48 12.37
N TYR A 484 -18.20 2.83 11.26
CA TYR A 484 -17.25 2.47 10.21
C TYR A 484 -16.62 3.72 9.57
N ALA A 485 -17.34 4.83 9.42
CA ALA A 485 -16.76 6.09 8.95
C ALA A 485 -15.71 6.65 9.93
N HIS A 486 -15.93 6.56 11.24
CA HIS A 486 -14.92 6.94 12.24
C HIS A 486 -13.72 6.00 12.24
N MET A 487 -13.95 4.68 12.15
CA MET A 487 -12.89 3.69 12.02
C MET A 487 -12.05 3.97 10.77
N PHE A 488 -12.69 4.29 9.65
CA PHE A 488 -12.02 4.72 8.43
C PHE A 488 -11.14 5.94 8.70
N LEU A 489 -11.67 7.00 9.31
CA LEU A 489 -10.88 8.21 9.61
C LEU A 489 -9.64 7.89 10.46
N SER A 490 -9.79 7.06 11.50
CA SER A 490 -8.66 6.67 12.34
C SER A 490 -7.63 5.82 11.60
N LEU A 491 -8.04 4.74 10.94
CA LEU A 491 -7.14 3.83 10.22
C LEU A 491 -6.47 4.54 9.04
N PHE A 492 -7.22 5.33 8.29
CA PHE A 492 -6.72 6.07 7.13
C PHE A 492 -5.73 7.15 7.55
N THR A 493 -5.95 7.80 8.69
CA THR A 493 -5.00 8.79 9.21
C THR A 493 -3.69 8.12 9.63
N ILE A 494 -3.73 6.98 10.33
CA ILE A 494 -2.52 6.20 10.67
C ILE A 494 -1.80 5.74 9.39
N GLY A 495 -2.54 5.17 8.44
CA GLY A 495 -2.01 4.73 7.15
C GLY A 495 -1.40 5.88 6.34
N GLY A 496 -2.09 7.01 6.25
CA GLY A 496 -1.62 8.19 5.52
C GLY A 496 -0.37 8.81 6.14
N LEU A 497 -0.32 8.90 7.47
CA LEU A 497 0.85 9.43 8.19
C LEU A 497 2.06 8.50 8.12
N THR A 498 1.85 7.18 8.22
CA THR A 498 2.92 6.19 7.98
C THR A 498 3.39 6.18 6.52
N GLY A 499 2.55 6.62 5.60
CA GLY A 499 2.93 6.85 4.19
C GLY A 499 3.90 8.01 3.98
N ILE A 500 4.06 8.93 4.95
CA ILE A 500 5.01 10.05 4.85
C ILE A 500 6.47 9.58 4.99
N TYR A 501 6.70 8.42 5.62
CA TYR A 501 8.04 7.85 5.79
C TYR A 501 8.61 7.32 4.47
N LEU A 502 7.74 6.80 3.59
CA LEU A 502 8.12 6.09 2.38
C LEU A 502 8.60 6.99 1.21
N PRO A 503 8.20 8.27 1.08
CA PRO A 503 8.85 9.19 0.15
C PRO A 503 10.13 9.83 0.73
N VAL A 504 10.45 9.62 2.01
CA VAL A 504 11.70 10.09 2.62
C VAL A 504 12.80 9.11 2.24
N LEU A 505 13.55 9.42 1.18
CA LEU A 505 14.49 8.49 0.55
C LEU A 505 15.45 7.77 1.53
N SER A 506 16.02 8.48 2.50
CA SER A 506 16.92 7.87 3.49
C SER A 506 16.21 6.90 4.44
N VAL A 507 14.95 7.17 4.78
CA VAL A 507 14.12 6.32 5.63
C VAL A 507 13.55 5.14 4.84
N ASP A 508 13.10 5.37 3.60
CA ASP A 508 12.55 4.31 2.74
C ASP A 508 13.57 3.22 2.49
N ILE A 509 14.84 3.54 2.22
CA ILE A 509 15.89 2.53 2.05
C ILE A 509 15.87 1.49 3.19
N HIS A 510 15.74 1.96 4.44
CA HIS A 510 15.65 1.07 5.60
C HIS A 510 14.32 0.29 5.62
N LEU A 511 13.19 0.95 5.37
CA LEU A 511 11.85 0.37 5.49
C LEU A 511 11.40 -0.46 4.27
N HIS A 512 12.07 -0.32 3.12
CA HIS A 512 11.71 -0.96 1.85
C HIS A 512 11.61 -2.48 2.00
N ASP A 513 10.57 -3.11 1.47
CA ASP A 513 10.32 -4.55 1.62
C ASP A 513 10.35 -5.11 3.07
N THR A 514 10.18 -4.26 4.09
CA THR A 514 9.98 -4.74 5.47
C THR A 514 8.49 -4.88 5.81
N TYR A 515 8.19 -5.45 6.97
CA TYR A 515 6.84 -5.44 7.53
C TYR A 515 6.27 -4.03 7.76
N PHE A 516 7.07 -2.96 7.71
CA PHE A 516 6.57 -1.59 7.81
C PHE A 516 5.72 -1.24 6.58
N ILE A 517 6.18 -1.58 5.38
CA ILE A 517 5.40 -1.39 4.14
C ILE A 517 4.16 -2.27 4.15
N VAL A 518 4.27 -3.49 4.65
CA VAL A 518 3.11 -4.39 4.81
C VAL A 518 2.06 -3.72 5.70
N ALA A 519 2.44 -3.26 6.89
CA ALA A 519 1.55 -2.58 7.82
C ALA A 519 0.96 -1.30 7.21
N HIS A 520 1.78 -0.42 6.65
CA HIS A 520 1.35 0.82 5.99
C HIS A 520 0.27 0.54 4.93
N PHE A 521 0.56 -0.36 4.00
CA PHE A 521 -0.37 -0.73 2.94
C PHE A 521 -1.65 -1.35 3.50
N HIS A 522 -1.56 -2.21 4.51
CA HIS A 522 -2.75 -2.78 5.14
C HIS A 522 -3.58 -1.70 5.83
N TYR A 523 -3.01 -0.72 6.52
CA TYR A 523 -3.79 0.38 7.13
C TYR A 523 -4.56 1.19 6.08
N VAL A 524 -3.92 1.55 4.97
CA VAL A 524 -4.57 2.34 3.90
C VAL A 524 -5.56 1.51 3.10
N MET A 525 -5.19 0.29 2.69
CA MET A 525 -5.94 -0.47 1.68
C MET A 525 -6.86 -1.49 2.32
N MET A 526 -6.32 -2.46 3.04
CA MET A 526 -7.13 -3.50 3.68
C MET A 526 -8.04 -2.90 4.76
N GLY A 527 -7.46 -2.12 5.68
CA GLY A 527 -8.12 -1.47 6.80
C GLY A 527 -9.09 -0.42 6.29
N SER A 528 -8.59 0.70 5.79
CA SER A 528 -9.47 1.83 5.46
C SER A 528 -10.47 1.49 4.36
N THR A 529 -10.03 1.02 3.19
CA THR A 529 -10.97 0.73 2.08
C THR A 529 -12.01 -0.32 2.46
N MET A 530 -11.63 -1.45 3.08
CA MET A 530 -12.65 -2.45 3.45
C MET A 530 -13.56 -1.97 4.58
N ILE A 531 -13.04 -1.23 5.57
CA ILE A 531 -13.88 -0.62 6.61
C ILE A 531 -14.91 0.34 6.00
N ALA A 532 -14.51 1.15 5.02
CA ALA A 532 -15.45 1.98 4.27
C ALA A 532 -16.49 1.13 3.52
N PHE A 533 -16.07 0.04 2.87
CA PHE A 533 -17.02 -0.87 2.21
C PHE A 533 -17.97 -1.56 3.19
N PHE A 534 -17.53 -1.94 4.38
CA PHE A 534 -18.44 -2.44 5.41
C PHE A 534 -19.41 -1.34 5.85
N GLY A 535 -18.94 -0.10 6.05
CA GLY A 535 -19.82 1.05 6.25
C GLY A 535 -20.86 1.22 5.14
N GLY A 536 -20.44 1.09 3.88
CA GLY A 536 -21.30 1.12 2.70
C GLY A 536 -22.32 -0.02 2.65
N ILE A 537 -21.91 -1.25 2.95
CA ILE A 537 -22.81 -2.41 3.05
C ILE A 537 -23.89 -2.10 4.10
N HIS A 538 -23.51 -1.64 5.29
CA HIS A 538 -24.46 -1.30 6.35
C HIS A 538 -25.35 -0.10 6.00
N TYR A 539 -24.86 0.83 5.18
CA TYR A 539 -25.64 1.97 4.72
C TYR A 539 -26.67 1.55 3.66
N TRP A 540 -26.27 0.81 2.63
CA TRP A 540 -27.16 0.42 1.53
C TRP A 540 -27.86 -0.93 1.72
N TRP A 541 -27.63 -1.65 2.83
CA TRP A 541 -28.26 -2.96 3.11
C TRP A 541 -29.78 -2.92 2.97
N SER A 542 -30.40 -1.90 3.56
CA SER A 542 -31.85 -1.66 3.50
C SER A 542 -32.33 -1.47 2.07
N LYS A 543 -31.55 -0.79 1.22
CA LYS A 543 -31.89 -0.53 -0.17
C LYS A 543 -31.74 -1.77 -1.05
N MET A 544 -30.70 -2.58 -0.80
CA MET A 544 -30.43 -3.81 -1.55
C MET A 544 -31.43 -4.91 -1.23
N PHE A 545 -31.78 -5.10 0.05
CA PHE A 545 -32.53 -6.27 0.51
C PHE A 545 -33.91 -5.96 1.12
N GLY A 546 -34.25 -4.68 1.35
CA GLY A 546 -35.52 -4.30 1.97
C GLY A 546 -35.65 -4.72 3.45
N ARG A 547 -34.52 -5.02 4.11
CA ARG A 547 -34.47 -5.56 5.48
C ARG A 547 -33.51 -4.74 6.33
N MET A 548 -33.79 -4.64 7.63
CA MET A 548 -32.87 -4.07 8.62
C MET A 548 -32.06 -5.18 9.31
N TYR A 549 -30.79 -4.90 9.59
CA TYR A 549 -29.93 -5.77 10.39
C TYR A 549 -30.01 -5.43 11.88
N ASN A 550 -29.45 -6.30 12.71
CA ASN A 550 -29.37 -6.06 14.15
C ASN A 550 -28.27 -5.03 14.47
N GLU A 551 -28.70 -3.83 14.86
CA GLU A 551 -27.81 -2.70 15.13
C GLU A 551 -26.84 -2.96 16.30
N PHE A 552 -27.27 -3.67 17.33
CA PHE A 552 -26.41 -3.96 18.49
C PHE A 552 -25.26 -4.90 18.12
N LEU A 553 -25.56 -5.97 17.39
CA LEU A 553 -24.54 -6.92 16.92
C LEU A 553 -23.59 -6.27 15.90
N ALA A 554 -24.10 -5.39 15.05
CA ALA A 554 -23.28 -4.64 14.10
C ALA A 554 -22.26 -3.74 14.81
N LYS A 555 -22.65 -3.05 15.89
CA LYS A 555 -21.72 -2.25 16.71
C LYS A 555 -20.64 -3.10 17.39
N ILE A 556 -21.01 -4.26 17.96
CA ILE A 556 -20.04 -5.19 18.56
C ILE A 556 -19.04 -5.67 17.51
N SER A 557 -19.54 -6.07 16.35
CA SER A 557 -18.73 -6.52 15.23
C SER A 557 -17.77 -5.44 14.75
N ALA A 558 -18.22 -4.19 14.63
CA ALA A 558 -17.38 -3.06 14.25
C ALA A 558 -16.21 -2.86 15.23
N VAL A 559 -16.47 -2.95 16.54
CA VAL A 559 -15.43 -2.83 17.58
C VAL A 559 -14.43 -3.99 17.50
N LEU A 560 -14.91 -5.23 17.36
CA LEU A 560 -14.03 -6.40 17.21
C LEU A 560 -13.14 -6.28 15.97
N ILE A 561 -13.70 -5.86 14.83
CA ILE A 561 -12.94 -5.66 13.60
C ILE A 561 -11.90 -4.54 13.80
N PHE A 562 -12.26 -3.42 14.43
CA PHE A 562 -11.33 -2.32 14.68
C PHE A 562 -10.15 -2.74 15.57
N VAL A 563 -10.44 -3.42 16.69
CA VAL A 563 -9.43 -3.89 17.64
C VAL A 563 -8.56 -4.96 17.00
N GLY A 564 -9.18 -5.98 16.40
CA GLY A 564 -8.45 -7.06 15.72
C GLY A 564 -7.53 -6.52 14.63
N PHE A 565 -7.98 -5.53 13.86
CA PHE A 565 -7.16 -4.90 12.81
C PHE A 565 -5.89 -4.26 13.39
N ASN A 566 -6.04 -3.42 14.42
CA ASN A 566 -4.88 -2.75 15.03
C ASN A 566 -3.95 -3.76 15.72
N VAL A 567 -4.48 -4.75 16.43
CA VAL A 567 -3.66 -5.80 17.07
C VAL A 567 -2.92 -6.65 16.00
N THR A 568 -3.50 -6.82 14.81
CA THR A 568 -2.84 -7.53 13.71
C THR A 568 -1.68 -6.72 13.13
N PHE A 569 -1.94 -5.48 12.72
CA PHE A 569 -1.01 -4.74 11.85
C PHE A 569 -0.14 -3.72 12.59
N PHE A 570 -0.52 -3.24 13.78
CA PHE A 570 0.33 -2.32 14.53
C PHE A 570 1.66 -2.96 14.96
N PRO A 571 1.72 -4.20 15.46
CA PRO A 571 2.99 -4.88 15.76
C PRO A 571 3.90 -5.02 14.53
N GLN A 572 3.31 -5.08 13.33
CA GLN A 572 4.07 -5.20 12.08
C GLN A 572 4.83 -3.90 11.74
N PHE A 573 4.33 -2.71 12.12
CA PHE A 573 5.15 -1.49 12.03
C PHE A 573 6.41 -1.59 12.86
N ILE A 574 6.30 -2.14 14.07
CA ILE A 574 7.42 -2.32 15.01
C ILE A 574 8.39 -3.37 14.46
N MET A 575 7.91 -4.52 13.95
CA MET A 575 8.79 -5.50 13.32
C MET A 575 9.52 -4.93 12.10
N GLY A 576 8.80 -4.16 11.28
CA GLY A 576 9.35 -3.50 10.10
C GLY A 576 10.44 -2.48 10.42
N MET A 577 10.23 -1.66 11.46
CA MET A 577 11.26 -0.70 11.90
C MET A 577 12.51 -1.41 12.42
N HIS A 578 12.36 -2.61 12.97
CA HIS A 578 13.47 -3.48 13.38
C HIS A 578 13.96 -4.42 12.28
N GLY A 579 13.61 -4.13 11.03
CA GLY A 579 14.20 -4.74 9.85
C GLY A 579 13.68 -6.13 9.49
N MET A 580 12.53 -6.56 10.02
CA MET A 580 11.91 -7.81 9.60
C MET A 580 11.46 -7.72 8.13
N PRO A 581 12.05 -8.49 7.20
CA PRO A 581 11.65 -8.47 5.80
C PRO A 581 10.28 -9.13 5.60
N ARG A 582 9.55 -8.72 4.57
CA ARG A 582 8.28 -9.35 4.18
C ARG A 582 8.52 -10.61 3.34
N ARG A 583 7.46 -11.40 3.11
CA ARG A 583 7.50 -12.66 2.33
C ARG A 583 8.43 -13.73 2.92
N TYR A 584 8.68 -13.64 4.22
CA TYR A 584 9.40 -14.65 4.98
C TYR A 584 8.42 -15.67 5.58
N TYR A 585 8.57 -16.95 5.23
CA TYR A 585 7.73 -18.03 5.78
C TYR A 585 8.20 -18.46 7.19
N THR A 586 9.47 -18.22 7.50
CA THR A 586 10.10 -18.40 8.82
C THR A 586 10.91 -17.16 9.18
N TYR A 587 11.25 -16.96 10.45
CA TYR A 587 11.86 -15.73 10.93
C TYR A 587 12.78 -15.98 12.14
N LEU A 588 13.66 -15.02 12.43
CA LEU A 588 14.54 -15.07 13.61
C LEU A 588 13.74 -14.98 14.91
N GLU A 589 14.23 -15.62 15.97
CA GLU A 589 13.55 -15.73 17.27
C GLU A 589 13.15 -14.36 17.85
N GLN A 590 13.95 -13.32 17.63
CA GLN A 590 13.66 -11.95 18.09
C GLN A 590 12.33 -11.38 17.59
N TYR A 591 11.79 -11.88 16.47
CA TYR A 591 10.50 -11.43 15.91
C TYR A 591 9.30 -12.25 16.41
N GLN A 592 9.53 -13.36 17.12
CA GLN A 592 8.49 -14.32 17.53
C GLN A 592 7.34 -13.65 18.30
N SER A 593 7.63 -12.85 19.32
CA SER A 593 6.60 -12.24 20.18
C SER A 593 5.63 -11.36 19.40
N MET A 594 6.16 -10.56 18.45
CA MET A 594 5.37 -9.66 17.62
C MET A 594 4.57 -10.41 16.55
N HIS A 595 5.09 -11.50 16.00
CA HIS A 595 4.33 -12.40 15.10
C HIS A 595 3.17 -13.10 15.83
N VAL A 596 3.40 -13.59 17.06
CA VAL A 596 2.32 -14.16 17.88
C VAL A 596 1.25 -13.12 18.17
N LEU A 597 1.63 -11.90 18.57
CA LEU A 597 0.68 -10.81 18.82
C LEU A 597 -0.14 -10.46 17.57
N SER A 598 0.53 -10.34 16.41
CA SER A 598 -0.11 -10.11 15.12
C SER A 598 -1.11 -11.21 14.76
N THR A 599 -0.77 -12.48 15.06
CA THR A 599 -1.64 -13.64 14.83
C THR A 599 -2.86 -13.63 15.75
N ILE A 600 -2.71 -13.25 17.03
CA ILE A 600 -3.86 -13.09 17.93
C ILE A 600 -4.85 -12.06 17.37
N GLY A 601 -4.34 -10.94 16.85
CA GLY A 601 -5.17 -9.93 16.18
C GLY A 601 -6.00 -10.50 15.03
N SER A 602 -5.42 -11.39 14.23
CA SER A 602 -6.11 -11.97 13.06
C SER A 602 -7.26 -12.91 13.48
N TRP A 603 -7.13 -13.61 14.60
CA TRP A 603 -8.23 -14.39 15.18
C TRP A 603 -9.36 -13.50 15.70
N ILE A 604 -9.05 -12.35 16.31
CA ILE A 604 -10.06 -11.36 16.72
C ILE A 604 -10.80 -10.83 15.48
N LEU A 605 -10.08 -10.53 14.40
CA LEU A 605 -10.68 -10.15 13.11
C LEU A 605 -11.62 -11.22 12.57
N LEU A 606 -11.21 -12.49 12.59
CA LEU A 606 -12.04 -13.60 12.14
C LEU A 606 -13.36 -13.66 12.91
N VAL A 607 -13.32 -13.56 14.25
CA VAL A 607 -14.53 -13.53 15.08
C VAL A 607 -15.42 -12.34 14.70
N GLY A 608 -14.83 -11.17 14.48
CA GLY A 608 -15.56 -9.99 13.98
C GLY A 608 -16.26 -10.24 12.64
N PHE A 609 -15.55 -10.82 11.65
CA PHE A 609 -16.15 -11.12 10.34
C PHE A 609 -17.23 -12.20 10.40
N LEU A 610 -17.05 -13.24 11.22
CA LEU A 610 -18.05 -14.29 11.41
C LEU A 610 -19.32 -13.73 12.09
N LEU A 611 -19.16 -12.83 13.07
CA LEU A 611 -20.28 -12.13 13.68
C LEU A 611 -21.04 -11.28 12.65
N MET A 612 -20.30 -10.52 11.83
CA MET A 612 -20.86 -9.74 10.72
C MET A 612 -21.66 -10.60 9.75
N ALA A 613 -21.06 -11.67 9.24
CA ALA A 613 -21.74 -12.60 8.36
C ALA A 613 -23.00 -13.18 9.02
N GLY A 614 -22.91 -13.57 10.29
CA GLY A 614 -24.02 -14.14 11.05
C GLY A 614 -25.24 -13.21 11.14
N TYR A 615 -25.07 -11.95 11.56
CA TYR A 615 -26.23 -11.06 11.68
C TYR A 615 -26.74 -10.54 10.34
N LEU A 616 -25.88 -10.42 9.30
CA LEU A 616 -26.33 -10.06 7.96
C LEU A 616 -27.14 -11.18 7.32
N ILE A 617 -26.69 -12.44 7.43
CA ILE A 617 -27.48 -13.61 7.01
C ILE A 617 -28.80 -13.68 7.79
N HIS A 618 -28.76 -13.45 9.11
CA HIS A 618 -29.99 -13.37 9.90
C HIS A 618 -30.95 -12.28 9.41
N SER A 619 -30.44 -11.11 8.99
CA SER A 619 -31.23 -10.03 8.43
C SER A 619 -31.95 -10.42 7.13
N LEU A 620 -31.30 -11.20 6.26
CA LEU A 620 -31.94 -11.69 5.03
C LEU A 620 -33.12 -12.61 5.30
N ILE A 621 -33.02 -13.44 6.35
CA ILE A 621 -34.03 -14.47 6.65
C ILE A 621 -35.14 -13.90 7.56
N LYS A 622 -34.78 -13.12 8.59
CA LYS A 622 -35.68 -12.69 9.68
C LYS A 622 -35.62 -11.20 9.99
N GLY A 623 -34.93 -10.39 9.20
CA GLY A 623 -34.83 -8.95 9.43
C GLY A 623 -36.19 -8.24 9.33
N SER A 624 -36.39 -7.20 10.13
CA SER A 624 -37.57 -6.34 10.03
C SER A 624 -37.61 -5.65 8.66
N PRO A 625 -38.79 -5.40 8.07
CA PRO A 625 -38.92 -4.62 6.84
C PRO A 625 -38.24 -3.25 6.97
N ALA A 626 -37.47 -2.87 5.95
CA ALA A 626 -36.80 -1.58 5.94
C ALA A 626 -37.71 -0.48 5.38
N PRO A 627 -37.74 0.74 5.98
CA PRO A 627 -38.40 1.87 5.37
C PRO A 627 -37.66 2.33 4.09
N PRO A 628 -38.29 3.18 3.25
CA PRO A 628 -37.64 3.77 2.07
C PRO A 628 -36.34 4.53 2.39
N ASN A 629 -36.33 5.31 3.48
CA ASN A 629 -35.21 6.16 3.91
C ASN A 629 -34.90 6.04 5.43
N PRO A 630 -34.28 4.94 5.90
CA PRO A 630 -33.97 4.73 7.31
C PRO A 630 -32.92 5.71 7.88
N TRP A 631 -32.12 6.32 7.01
CA TRP A 631 -30.96 7.12 7.37
C TRP A 631 -31.19 8.61 7.26
N ARG A 632 -32.35 9.05 6.72
CA ARG A 632 -32.61 10.45 6.40
C ARG A 632 -31.57 10.99 5.41
N GLY A 633 -31.23 10.20 4.39
CA GLY A 633 -30.37 10.63 3.28
C GLY A 633 -31.10 11.56 2.32
N LEU A 634 -30.37 12.42 1.61
CA LEU A 634 -30.91 13.39 0.65
C LEU A 634 -30.62 13.07 -0.82
N THR A 635 -29.77 12.10 -1.06
CA THR A 635 -29.41 11.61 -2.39
C THR A 635 -30.54 10.78 -2.99
N LEU A 636 -30.57 10.70 -4.34
CA LEU A 636 -31.74 10.17 -5.08
C LEU A 636 -32.05 8.70 -4.76
N GLU A 637 -31.08 7.89 -4.31
CA GLU A 637 -31.34 6.51 -3.93
C GLU A 637 -32.32 6.39 -2.75
N TRP A 638 -32.41 7.42 -1.91
CA TRP A 638 -33.30 7.47 -0.76
C TRP A 638 -34.69 8.03 -1.05
N THR A 639 -34.97 8.44 -2.29
CA THR A 639 -36.32 8.84 -2.73
C THR A 639 -37.12 7.68 -3.33
N THR A 640 -36.53 6.48 -3.37
CA THR A 640 -37.14 5.24 -3.85
C THR A 640 -37.57 4.33 -2.69
N GLN A 641 -38.42 3.34 -2.97
CA GLN A 641 -38.78 2.29 -2.02
C GLN A 641 -37.60 1.34 -1.69
N SER A 642 -37.80 0.44 -0.72
CA SER A 642 -36.82 -0.55 -0.26
C SER A 642 -37.45 -1.95 -0.23
N PRO A 643 -36.96 -2.96 -1.01
CA PRO A 643 -35.84 -2.87 -1.93
C PRO A 643 -36.18 -2.04 -3.18
N ILE A 644 -35.14 -1.60 -3.90
CA ILE A 644 -35.32 -0.80 -5.12
C ILE A 644 -36.05 -1.59 -6.22
N LEU A 645 -36.82 -0.88 -7.06
CA LEU A 645 -37.47 -1.45 -8.24
C LEU A 645 -36.46 -1.75 -9.36
N HIS A 646 -36.81 -2.64 -10.29
CA HIS A 646 -35.96 -2.95 -11.44
C HIS A 646 -35.68 -1.70 -12.30
N GLU A 647 -36.69 -0.84 -12.46
CA GLU A 647 -36.62 0.41 -13.21
C GLU A 647 -35.96 1.56 -12.42
N ASN A 648 -35.61 1.33 -11.15
CA ASN A 648 -35.19 2.31 -10.15
C ASN A 648 -36.28 3.36 -9.80
N PHE A 649 -36.70 4.15 -10.79
CA PHE A 649 -37.70 5.22 -10.65
C PHE A 649 -38.83 5.04 -11.66
N LEU A 650 -40.09 5.12 -11.21
CA LEU A 650 -41.27 5.04 -12.09
C LEU A 650 -41.42 6.25 -13.02
N LYS A 651 -40.81 7.38 -12.67
CA LYS A 651 -40.75 8.62 -13.45
C LYS A 651 -39.34 9.19 -13.35
N GLN A 652 -38.92 9.92 -14.38
CA GLN A 652 -37.63 10.61 -14.37
C GLN A 652 -37.50 11.48 -13.10
N PRO A 653 -36.51 11.23 -12.22
CA PRO A 653 -36.31 12.07 -11.05
C PRO A 653 -35.66 13.40 -11.45
N GLU A 654 -35.92 14.45 -10.67
CA GLU A 654 -35.25 15.74 -10.80
C GLU A 654 -34.39 16.02 -9.57
N ALA A 655 -33.20 16.57 -9.76
CA ALA A 655 -32.32 16.94 -8.67
C ALA A 655 -32.71 18.33 -8.11
N LEU A 656 -33.73 18.34 -7.26
CA LEU A 656 -34.33 19.55 -6.67
C LEU A 656 -33.38 20.29 -5.70
N TRP A 657 -32.54 19.55 -4.98
CA TRP A 657 -31.55 20.07 -4.03
C TRP A 657 -30.18 19.39 -4.22
N GLY A 658 -29.13 19.95 -3.62
CA GLY A 658 -27.82 19.32 -3.58
C GLY A 658 -27.77 18.13 -2.61
N PRO A 659 -26.84 17.18 -2.82
CA PRO A 659 -26.84 15.88 -2.14
C PRO A 659 -26.66 15.93 -0.61
N TYR A 660 -26.25 17.08 -0.07
CA TYR A 660 -26.05 17.29 1.36
C TYR A 660 -26.69 18.60 1.85
N ASP A 661 -27.64 19.18 1.11
CA ASP A 661 -28.30 20.46 1.44
C ASP A 661 -29.36 20.28 2.54
N TYR A 662 -28.96 19.73 3.69
CA TYR A 662 -29.83 19.50 4.85
C TYR A 662 -30.47 20.77 5.40
N ASP A 663 -29.85 21.93 5.19
CA ASP A 663 -30.37 23.26 5.55
C ASP A 663 -31.52 23.75 4.64
N ARG A 664 -31.73 23.09 3.49
CA ARG A 664 -32.71 23.49 2.46
C ARG A 664 -33.96 22.64 2.44
N VAL A 665 -34.06 21.66 3.33
CA VAL A 665 -35.15 20.68 3.35
C VAL A 665 -35.73 20.49 4.74
N MET A 666 -37.02 20.16 4.79
CA MET A 666 -37.70 19.62 5.97
C MET A 666 -37.92 18.14 5.75
N MET A 667 -37.70 17.33 6.79
CA MET A 667 -37.97 15.89 6.73
C MET A 667 -39.11 15.48 7.64
N ASP A 668 -39.96 14.59 7.14
CA ASP A 668 -40.97 13.92 7.95
C ASP A 668 -40.36 12.79 8.81
N GLU A 669 -41.22 12.12 9.59
CA GLU A 669 -40.84 11.01 10.45
C GLU A 669 -40.36 9.75 9.70
N PHE A 670 -40.73 9.62 8.43
CA PHE A 670 -40.34 8.52 7.54
C PHE A 670 -39.09 8.84 6.71
N GLY A 671 -38.53 10.04 6.86
CA GLY A 671 -37.34 10.50 6.16
C GLY A 671 -37.59 11.07 4.77
N ASN A 672 -38.85 11.36 4.39
CA ASN A 672 -39.14 12.04 3.13
C ASN A 672 -38.79 13.52 3.24
N ALA A 673 -38.00 14.01 2.30
CA ALA A 673 -37.58 15.41 2.26
C ALA A 673 -38.51 16.26 1.39
N THR A 674 -38.85 17.44 1.87
CA THR A 674 -39.55 18.50 1.13
C THR A 674 -38.78 19.81 1.25
N PHE A 675 -39.00 20.75 0.33
CA PHE A 675 -38.30 22.03 0.35
C PHE A 675 -38.62 22.84 1.63
N ASN A 676 -37.60 23.41 2.26
CA ASN A 676 -37.78 24.32 3.39
C ASN A 676 -38.21 25.70 2.85
N PRO A 677 -39.43 26.20 3.15
CA PRO A 677 -39.92 27.47 2.61
C PRO A 677 -39.16 28.70 3.13
N ASN A 678 -38.49 28.59 4.29
CA ASN A 678 -37.76 29.68 4.93
C ASN A 678 -36.34 29.21 5.33
N PRO A 679 -35.46 28.94 4.35
CA PRO A 679 -34.09 28.53 4.66
C PRO A 679 -33.33 29.73 5.24
N GLU A 680 -32.55 29.49 6.29
CA GLU A 680 -31.61 30.50 6.78
C GLU A 680 -30.61 30.87 5.65
N PRO A 681 -30.28 32.16 5.47
CA PRO A 681 -29.41 32.59 4.38
C PRO A 681 -27.98 32.07 4.61
N ARG A 682 -27.39 31.46 3.57
CA ARG A 682 -26.02 30.94 3.68
C ARG A 682 -24.99 32.06 3.78
N HIS A 683 -23.84 31.74 4.36
CA HIS A 683 -22.76 32.70 4.58
C HIS A 683 -22.17 33.28 3.26
N ASP A 684 -22.16 32.50 2.18
CA ASP A 684 -21.78 32.93 0.83
C ASP A 684 -22.87 33.82 0.20
N GLU A 685 -24.15 33.48 0.39
CA GLU A 685 -25.30 34.30 -0.03
C GLU A 685 -25.31 35.67 0.67
N VAL A 686 -24.91 35.72 1.94
CA VAL A 686 -24.76 36.97 2.71
C VAL A 686 -23.58 37.81 2.20
N LYS A 687 -22.48 37.21 1.75
CA LYS A 687 -21.35 37.95 1.12
C LYS A 687 -21.72 38.50 -0.26
N THR A 688 -22.46 37.75 -1.07
CA THR A 688 -22.96 38.20 -2.38
C THR A 688 -24.09 39.22 -2.30
N LYS A 689 -24.76 39.36 -1.16
CA LYS A 689 -25.81 40.38 -0.93
C LYS A 689 -25.31 41.83 -0.96
N LYS A 690 -24.00 42.07 -1.08
CA LYS A 690 -23.51 43.41 -1.42
C LYS A 690 -23.77 43.82 -2.88
N ASP A 691 -24.24 42.93 -3.75
CA ASP A 691 -24.47 43.28 -5.16
C ASP A 691 -25.53 42.43 -5.90
N THR A 692 -26.73 42.20 -5.35
CA THR A 692 -27.93 41.88 -6.17
C THR A 692 -29.19 41.86 -5.32
N SER A 693 -30.12 42.77 -5.58
CA SER A 693 -31.37 43.00 -4.85
C SER A 693 -32.53 42.04 -5.21
N LYS A 694 -32.27 40.85 -5.76
CA LYS A 694 -33.34 39.87 -6.09
C LYS A 694 -33.19 38.56 -5.32
N THR A 695 -34.24 38.19 -4.60
CA THR A 695 -34.34 36.93 -3.85
C THR A 695 -34.36 35.71 -4.78
N TYR A 696 -33.92 34.55 -4.30
CA TYR A 696 -33.90 33.29 -5.08
C TYR A 696 -35.31 32.90 -5.61
N ARG A 697 -36.35 33.16 -4.81
CA ARG A 697 -37.75 32.95 -5.19
C ARG A 697 -38.19 33.83 -6.36
N GLN A 698 -37.71 35.08 -6.43
CA GLN A 698 -38.01 35.98 -7.56
C GLN A 698 -37.34 35.51 -8.86
N ARG A 699 -36.16 34.90 -8.77
CA ARG A 699 -35.48 34.31 -9.95
C ARG A 699 -36.21 33.09 -10.48
N LEU A 700 -36.67 32.19 -9.62
CA LEU A 700 -37.47 31.02 -10.03
C LEU A 700 -38.84 31.39 -10.62
N ILE A 701 -39.45 32.49 -10.15
CA ILE A 701 -40.71 32.99 -10.72
C ILE A 701 -40.46 33.56 -12.12
N GLU A 702 -39.42 34.37 -12.32
CA GLU A 702 -39.07 34.92 -13.66
C GLU A 702 -38.65 33.82 -14.65
N GLU A 703 -37.99 32.76 -14.18
CA GLU A 703 -37.57 31.62 -15.02
C GLU A 703 -38.75 30.75 -15.44
N ASN A 704 -39.74 30.57 -14.55
CA ASN A 704 -40.99 29.89 -14.87
C ASN A 704 -41.91 30.75 -15.76
N GLU A 705 -41.95 32.07 -15.58
CA GLU A 705 -42.72 32.99 -16.43
C GLU A 705 -42.15 33.03 -17.87
N LYS A 706 -40.82 32.97 -18.02
CA LYS A 706 -40.18 32.87 -19.34
C LYS A 706 -40.47 31.57 -20.09
N ASN A 707 -40.56 30.45 -19.37
CA ASN A 707 -40.85 29.14 -19.97
C ASN A 707 -42.34 28.94 -20.31
N THR A 708 -43.21 29.87 -19.95
CA THR A 708 -44.64 29.87 -20.33
C THR A 708 -44.98 30.86 -21.44
N SER A 709 -44.00 31.60 -21.97
CA SER A 709 -44.18 32.60 -23.04
C SER A 709 -43.51 32.26 -24.37
N GLU A 710 -42.97 31.05 -24.53
CA GLU A 710 -42.61 30.41 -25.80
C GLU A 710 -43.42 29.12 -25.96
#